data_AF-F0QU80-F1
#
_entry.id   AF-F0QU80-F1
#
_cell.length_a   1.000
_cell.length_b   1.000
_cell.length_c   1.000
_cell.angle_alpha   90.00
_cell.angle_beta   90.00
_cell.angle_gamma   90.00
#
_symmetry.space_group_name_H-M   'P 1'
#
loop_
_entity.id
_entity.type
_entity.pdbx_description
1 polymer ?
#
loop_
_entity_poly.entity_id
_entity_poly.type
_entity_poly.pdbx_seq_one_letter_code
_entity_poly.pdbx_strand_id
1 'polypeptide(L)'
;MTIKIIYTIFLLLIVAALLATPITHAQSSCPYVVSFNVTPTSGPAYITVAITGLPEGHEVYLHWGIEPYPQGSWSSVTDTLMTWNGTSYVVTIGPFQPGTWVAWVFHDATTNTWINYQCVPFWNWNVDVNPPNQGYTWAYVYPNGSILITMLGRAPDNILLWYGLTSGPGNVPWHTTSGTSGAMNTAMTFNPLWGNYSVMIGPFQPGQWIQWVYWDTTTNTWLHCSANLISGVVTCTPNGNFAIQDVYSPLVFINATYSDYVYLVGQNATIYVLFENEFGEPITVNMTLTVNNEEFNYYDATIMPGYYTVALNFTVNMPQGIYTPMLTVYSLGTVLTQASLPSLYVLNTTGKPPLSLVIVWNMHQPLYIEPNGTWEQAWVLLHTCHDFLWNGTWVGAYELQALLLSEYNVSVTIDFTPVLLYQWETMLTEGSFPYSPVWPSPSTLNVNMTQCLETINYTISLYRELAQEGKVEILTVPFYHPLQAIIYDNGWQSDLLAQILMGEEMTEEVFGVKATGAWTPEMAFNMGLVHLYNETGIEFTILDAQAFLPYTTVVSGTPSPYGPIIVEDSTGKQVIVLFRNTVLSNTFSFAYFSQPPQLTARELIHYLARIYMQNPGAVVVVALDGENPLIFNPTTGPVDLQAIYQVLSEYQGTWFITQTASEAIATHKPIAVLTNLPESSWALNLNNWNNGYSGKVEIWRSVAMAREYLVAFTKAVGMPISPLVPLPFNVTPNSTNPIYTLWNYLYIAEGSDWTWQTGPPNYGPGWFQEQALTYTNTIINTVENWLSEIKLVNYVVEDDAVVLQIYNGLNYTLYVTLVVSNGTYTITKPIVLMPNHTTTIPIIGIENATIAQLYSPVTEYELGDYPIPINQYGFPLVTFTLSPGNLQAISAVQGGSNELITSLIAILLSASVIMIIILIQRGILK
;
A
#
# COMPACT_ATOMS: atom_id res chain seq x y z
N MET A 1 33.72 4.14 47.85
CA MET A 1 33.17 4.01 49.21
C MET A 1 31.95 4.93 49.28
N THR A 2 30.79 4.35 49.62
CA THR A 2 29.53 5.05 50.01
C THR A 2 28.92 5.99 48.95
N ILE A 3 28.24 5.40 47.95
CA ILE A 3 27.07 5.93 47.18
C ILE A 3 26.73 4.97 46.00
N LYS A 4 27.61 4.02 45.64
CA LYS A 4 27.33 2.94 44.66
C LYS A 4 26.69 1.66 45.25
N ILE A 5 26.41 1.61 46.55
CA ILE A 5 25.83 0.43 47.23
C ILE A 5 24.31 0.60 47.50
N ILE A 6 23.76 1.82 47.39
CA ILE A 6 22.34 2.08 47.67
C ILE A 6 21.48 1.91 46.41
N TYR A 7 22.02 2.18 45.21
CA TYR A 7 21.28 1.97 43.95
C TYR A 7 21.18 0.49 43.55
N THR A 8 22.19 -0.34 43.87
CA THR A 8 22.15 -1.77 43.57
C THR A 8 21.18 -2.53 44.48
N ILE A 9 20.95 -2.04 45.71
CA ILE A 9 19.98 -2.63 46.65
C ILE A 9 18.54 -2.21 46.30
N PHE A 10 18.32 -1.01 45.75
CA PHE A 10 16.99 -0.56 45.32
C PHE A 10 16.53 -1.22 44.01
N LEU A 11 17.46 -1.54 43.10
CA LEU A 11 17.13 -2.27 41.85
C LEU A 11 16.93 -3.78 42.08
N LEU A 12 17.65 -4.40 43.02
CA LEU A 12 17.45 -5.81 43.38
C LEU A 12 16.17 -6.05 44.20
N LEU A 13 15.66 -5.06 44.93
CA LEU A 13 14.39 -5.16 45.65
C LEU A 13 13.15 -5.03 44.75
N ILE A 14 13.27 -4.41 43.57
CA ILE A 14 12.19 -4.34 42.59
C ILE A 14 12.15 -5.60 41.70
N VAL A 15 13.31 -6.22 41.44
CA VAL A 15 13.36 -7.48 40.68
C VAL A 15 13.06 -8.71 41.55
N ALA A 16 13.36 -8.67 42.87
CA ALA A 16 12.98 -9.74 43.80
C ALA A 16 11.54 -9.64 44.34
N ALA A 17 10.85 -8.50 44.18
CA ALA A 17 9.42 -8.37 44.51
C ALA A 17 8.47 -8.77 43.37
N LEU A 18 9.01 -9.09 42.19
CA LEU A 18 8.27 -9.63 41.04
C LEU A 18 8.37 -11.16 40.89
N LEU A 19 9.06 -11.83 41.82
CA LEU A 19 9.22 -13.29 41.85
C LEU A 19 8.98 -13.80 43.28
N ALA A 20 7.71 -13.85 43.68
CA ALA A 20 7.11 -14.59 44.80
C ALA A 20 5.99 -13.79 45.48
N THR A 21 5.00 -13.36 44.71
CA THR A 21 3.63 -13.40 45.19
C THR A 21 2.90 -14.37 44.27
N PRO A 22 2.20 -15.40 44.77
CA PRO A 22 1.14 -15.96 43.98
C PRO A 22 0.17 -14.80 43.81
N ILE A 23 0.22 -14.13 42.66
CA ILE A 23 -0.95 -13.40 42.21
C ILE A 23 -1.95 -14.51 41.92
N THR A 24 -2.67 -14.92 42.96
CA THR A 24 -4.05 -15.32 42.79
C THR A 24 -4.73 -14.08 42.21
N HIS A 25 -4.58 -13.90 40.89
CA HIS A 25 -5.67 -13.32 40.14
C HIS A 25 -6.80 -14.27 40.51
N ALA A 26 -7.71 -13.80 41.35
CA ALA A 26 -9.03 -14.35 41.34
C ALA A 26 -9.45 -14.22 39.87
N GLN A 27 -9.32 -15.31 39.11
CA GLN A 27 -10.16 -15.51 37.96
C GLN A 27 -11.56 -15.27 38.52
N SER A 28 -12.12 -14.09 38.23
CA SER A 28 -13.54 -13.91 38.31
C SER A 28 -14.08 -14.97 37.35
N SER A 29 -14.48 -16.12 37.90
CA SER A 29 -15.12 -17.19 37.14
C SER A 29 -16.21 -16.52 36.33
N CYS A 30 -16.08 -16.54 35.01
CA CYS A 30 -17.08 -16.00 34.10
C CYS A 30 -18.43 -16.56 34.57
N PRO A 31 -19.39 -15.73 35.03
CA PRO A 31 -20.57 -16.20 35.76
C PRO A 31 -21.57 -16.93 34.85
N TYR A 32 -21.24 -17.04 33.57
CA TYR A 32 -22.07 -17.63 32.53
C TYR A 32 -21.61 -19.04 32.21
N VAL A 33 -22.58 -19.94 32.05
CA VAL A 33 -22.35 -21.30 31.57
C VAL A 33 -22.85 -21.37 30.14
N VAL A 34 -21.93 -21.66 29.21
CA VAL A 34 -22.25 -21.85 27.79
C VAL A 34 -22.21 -23.33 27.46
N SER A 35 -23.26 -23.81 26.82
CA SER A 35 -23.34 -25.15 26.26
C SER A 35 -23.80 -25.06 24.81
N PHE A 36 -23.39 -26.02 24.00
CA PHE A 36 -23.87 -26.13 22.63
C PHE A 36 -23.99 -27.59 22.23
N ASN A 37 -24.72 -27.85 21.15
CA ASN A 37 -24.84 -29.17 20.56
C ASN A 37 -24.85 -29.06 19.04
N VAL A 38 -24.28 -30.05 18.34
CA VAL A 38 -24.19 -30.12 16.87
C VAL A 38 -25.01 -31.31 16.39
N THR A 39 -26.04 -31.07 15.58
CA THR A 39 -26.94 -32.14 15.08
C THR A 39 -27.38 -31.93 13.63
N PRO A 40 -27.46 -32.98 12.79
CA PRO A 40 -27.11 -34.37 13.07
C PRO A 40 -25.60 -34.61 13.19
N THR A 41 -25.24 -35.80 13.68
CA THR A 41 -23.88 -36.26 13.97
C THR A 41 -23.00 -36.54 12.73
N SER A 42 -23.54 -36.36 11.53
CA SER A 42 -22.83 -36.51 10.26
C SER A 42 -23.51 -35.66 9.17
N GLY A 43 -22.75 -35.22 8.17
CA GLY A 43 -23.26 -34.35 7.11
C GLY A 43 -23.48 -32.90 7.57
N PRO A 44 -24.23 -32.09 6.80
CA PRO A 44 -24.54 -30.72 7.20
C PRO A 44 -25.34 -30.68 8.51
N ALA A 45 -24.95 -29.81 9.44
CA ALA A 45 -25.50 -29.81 10.79
C ALA A 45 -25.81 -28.41 11.34
N TYR A 46 -26.78 -28.36 12.23
CA TYR A 46 -27.16 -27.18 13.00
C TYR A 46 -26.39 -27.15 14.32
N ILE A 47 -26.10 -25.94 14.80
CA ILE A 47 -25.55 -25.69 16.12
C ILE A 47 -26.65 -25.07 16.99
N THR A 48 -27.01 -25.73 18.09
CA THR A 48 -27.88 -25.16 19.11
C THR A 48 -27.01 -24.66 20.25
N VAL A 49 -27.00 -23.35 20.50
CA VAL A 49 -26.18 -22.69 21.53
C VAL A 49 -27.09 -22.20 22.65
N ALA A 50 -26.66 -22.39 23.90
CA ALA A 50 -27.35 -21.95 25.10
C ALA A 50 -26.39 -21.23 26.07
N ILE A 51 -26.82 -20.10 26.64
CA ILE A 51 -26.12 -19.38 27.70
C ILE A 51 -27.01 -19.25 28.95
N THR A 52 -26.49 -19.71 30.09
CA THR A 52 -27.11 -19.63 31.42
C THR A 52 -26.41 -18.57 32.27
N GLY A 53 -27.15 -17.87 33.13
CA GLY A 53 -26.60 -16.88 34.07
C GLY A 53 -26.98 -15.44 33.78
N LEU A 54 -27.65 -15.17 32.65
CA LEU A 54 -28.26 -13.87 32.34
C LEU A 54 -29.66 -13.76 32.95
N PRO A 55 -30.10 -12.57 33.39
CA PRO A 55 -31.44 -12.37 33.92
C PRO A 55 -32.54 -12.59 32.86
N GLU A 56 -33.71 -13.04 33.31
CA GLU A 56 -34.91 -13.13 32.47
C GLU A 56 -35.37 -11.73 32.01
N GLY A 57 -35.79 -11.62 30.75
CA GLY A 57 -36.29 -10.37 30.16
C GLY A 57 -35.22 -9.50 29.48
N HIS A 58 -33.96 -9.92 29.49
CA HIS A 58 -32.89 -9.29 28.71
C HIS A 58 -33.03 -9.65 27.23
N GLU A 59 -32.65 -8.70 26.37
CA GLU A 59 -32.53 -8.89 24.93
C GLU A 59 -31.11 -9.36 24.59
N VAL A 60 -30.95 -10.65 24.30
CA VAL A 60 -29.64 -11.30 24.12
C VAL A 60 -29.49 -11.79 22.70
N TYR A 61 -28.42 -11.36 22.02
CA TYR A 61 -28.04 -11.80 20.69
C TYR A 61 -26.87 -12.78 20.74
N LEU A 62 -26.93 -13.83 19.92
CA LEU A 62 -25.76 -14.58 19.51
C LEU A 62 -25.14 -13.86 18.31
N HIS A 63 -23.95 -13.31 18.50
CA HIS A 63 -23.16 -12.69 17.45
C HIS A 63 -22.18 -13.73 16.92
N TRP A 64 -22.37 -14.20 15.69
CA TRP A 64 -21.62 -15.34 15.18
C TRP A 64 -21.17 -15.14 13.73
N GLY A 65 -20.14 -15.90 13.33
CA GLY A 65 -19.57 -15.82 12.00
C GLY A 65 -18.82 -17.08 11.58
N ILE A 66 -18.40 -17.10 10.31
CA ILE A 66 -17.56 -18.15 9.73
C ILE A 66 -16.13 -17.63 9.66
N GLU A 67 -15.18 -18.41 10.14
CA GLU A 67 -13.75 -18.10 10.11
C GLU A 67 -12.98 -19.16 9.31
N PRO A 68 -11.80 -18.84 8.76
CA PRO A 68 -10.99 -19.82 8.03
C PRO A 68 -10.31 -20.86 8.95
N TYR A 69 -10.19 -20.55 10.24
CA TYR A 69 -9.57 -21.36 11.30
C TYR A 69 -9.92 -20.73 12.68
N PRO A 70 -9.75 -21.45 13.81
CA PRO A 70 -10.01 -20.93 15.16
C PRO A 70 -9.39 -19.57 15.43
N GLN A 71 -10.18 -18.60 15.91
CA GLN A 71 -9.73 -17.22 16.18
C GLN A 71 -9.27 -16.45 14.93
N GLY A 72 -9.73 -16.87 13.76
CA GLY A 72 -9.46 -16.19 12.49
C GLY A 72 -10.34 -14.96 12.27
N SER A 73 -10.05 -14.19 11.22
CA SER A 73 -10.94 -13.09 10.81
C SER A 73 -12.28 -13.65 10.32
N TRP A 74 -13.39 -13.02 10.76
CA TRP A 74 -14.73 -13.47 10.38
C TRP A 74 -15.03 -13.05 8.94
N SER A 75 -15.28 -14.03 8.08
CA SER A 75 -15.63 -13.83 6.67
C SER A 75 -17.08 -13.33 6.47
N SER A 76 -17.96 -13.65 7.41
CA SER A 76 -19.35 -13.20 7.46
C SER A 76 -19.79 -13.12 8.92
N VAL A 77 -20.55 -12.09 9.28
CA VAL A 77 -21.01 -11.83 10.64
C VAL A 77 -22.53 -11.74 10.67
N THR A 78 -23.18 -12.34 11.67
CA THR A 78 -24.63 -12.33 11.81
C THR A 78 -25.02 -12.28 13.29
N ASP A 79 -25.95 -11.38 13.62
CA ASP A 79 -26.59 -11.32 14.92
C ASP A 79 -27.91 -12.09 14.90
N THR A 80 -28.09 -13.04 15.80
CA THR A 80 -29.32 -13.83 15.92
C THR A 80 -29.89 -13.71 17.32
N LEU A 81 -31.11 -13.18 17.43
CA LEU A 81 -31.80 -13.02 18.70
C LEU A 81 -32.04 -14.39 19.37
N MET A 82 -31.69 -14.51 20.64
CA MET A 82 -31.86 -15.73 21.43
C MET A 82 -33.20 -15.74 22.17
N THR A 83 -33.76 -16.92 22.37
CA THR A 83 -35.03 -17.10 23.08
C THR A 83 -34.80 -17.62 24.50
N TRP A 84 -35.42 -16.97 25.50
CA TRP A 84 -35.43 -17.47 26.87
C TRP A 84 -36.31 -18.71 26.99
N ASN A 85 -35.76 -19.82 27.49
CA ASN A 85 -36.49 -21.09 27.64
C ASN A 85 -36.95 -21.38 29.09
N GLY A 86 -36.87 -20.40 29.99
CA GLY A 86 -37.14 -20.55 31.42
C GLY A 86 -35.90 -20.80 32.29
N THR A 87 -34.74 -21.08 31.68
CA THR A 87 -33.47 -21.28 32.40
C THR A 87 -32.27 -20.68 31.67
N SER A 88 -32.31 -20.57 30.36
CA SER A 88 -31.20 -20.08 29.53
C SER A 88 -31.72 -19.39 28.27
N TYR A 89 -30.88 -18.54 27.68
CA TYR A 89 -31.10 -18.03 26.33
C TYR A 89 -30.57 -19.04 25.34
N VAL A 90 -31.40 -19.46 24.38
CA VAL A 90 -31.09 -20.53 23.42
C VAL A 90 -31.38 -20.06 22.00
N VAL A 91 -30.54 -20.47 21.05
CA VAL A 91 -30.74 -20.25 19.61
C VAL A 91 -30.19 -21.44 18.83
N THR A 92 -30.73 -21.68 17.63
CA THR A 92 -30.20 -22.68 16.70
C THR A 92 -29.83 -21.99 15.39
N ILE A 93 -28.61 -22.21 14.93
CA ILE A 93 -28.02 -21.60 13.72
C ILE A 93 -27.52 -22.68 12.77
N GLY A 94 -27.47 -22.37 11.46
CA GLY A 94 -27.09 -23.32 10.40
C GLY A 94 -28.24 -23.67 9.44
N PRO A 95 -28.12 -24.76 8.65
CA PRO A 95 -27.09 -25.81 8.75
C PRO A 95 -25.77 -25.40 8.10
N PHE A 96 -24.66 -25.84 8.68
CA PHE A 96 -23.30 -25.64 8.16
C PHE A 96 -22.78 -26.91 7.50
N GLN A 97 -21.92 -26.76 6.49
CA GLN A 97 -21.28 -27.90 5.84
C GLN A 97 -20.20 -28.51 6.76
N PRO A 98 -19.91 -29.82 6.65
CA PRO A 98 -18.78 -30.44 7.31
C PRO A 98 -17.46 -29.69 7.08
N GLY A 99 -16.67 -29.43 8.13
CA GLY A 99 -15.42 -28.67 8.04
C GLY A 99 -15.58 -27.14 8.15
N THR A 100 -16.81 -26.64 8.38
CA THR A 100 -17.03 -25.20 8.54
C THR A 100 -16.68 -24.80 9.98
N TRP A 101 -15.73 -23.89 10.13
CA TRP A 101 -15.43 -23.24 11.40
C TRP A 101 -16.45 -22.14 11.71
N VAL A 102 -17.14 -22.30 12.82
CA VAL A 102 -18.14 -21.35 13.31
C VAL A 102 -17.69 -20.77 14.64
N ALA A 103 -17.65 -19.44 14.69
CA ALA A 103 -17.25 -18.61 15.81
C ALA A 103 -18.45 -17.87 16.39
N TRP A 104 -18.56 -17.71 17.71
CA TRP A 104 -19.58 -16.85 18.30
C TRP A 104 -19.18 -16.20 19.63
N VAL A 105 -19.81 -15.06 19.91
CA VAL A 105 -19.89 -14.36 21.20
C VAL A 105 -21.34 -13.99 21.49
N PHE A 106 -21.63 -13.45 22.68
CA PHE A 106 -22.97 -13.00 23.02
C PHE A 106 -22.98 -11.50 23.28
N HIS A 107 -24.06 -10.83 22.87
CA HIS A 107 -24.30 -9.42 23.19
C HIS A 107 -25.62 -9.31 23.97
N ASP A 108 -25.52 -8.88 25.22
CA ASP A 108 -26.67 -8.47 26.02
C ASP A 108 -26.97 -7.00 25.69
N ALA A 109 -27.91 -6.78 24.79
CA ALA A 109 -28.30 -5.45 24.33
C ALA A 109 -28.99 -4.63 25.42
N THR A 110 -29.55 -5.27 26.46
CA THR A 110 -30.19 -4.57 27.59
C THR A 110 -29.17 -3.86 28.47
N THR A 111 -28.01 -4.46 28.69
CA THR A 111 -26.91 -3.86 29.47
C THR A 111 -25.78 -3.30 28.59
N ASN A 112 -25.87 -3.51 27.27
CA ASN A 112 -24.82 -3.25 26.30
C ASN A 112 -23.49 -3.96 26.64
N THR A 113 -23.58 -5.21 27.10
CA THR A 113 -22.42 -6.01 27.51
C THR A 113 -22.09 -7.08 26.49
N TRP A 114 -20.82 -7.15 26.07
CA TRP A 114 -20.29 -8.24 25.27
C TRP A 114 -19.75 -9.35 26.18
N ILE A 115 -20.16 -10.58 25.90
CA ILE A 115 -19.80 -11.76 26.67
C ILE A 115 -18.99 -12.67 25.75
N ASN A 116 -17.69 -12.66 26.00
CA ASN A 116 -16.67 -13.39 25.27
C ASN A 116 -16.27 -14.67 26.02
N TYR A 117 -15.51 -15.56 25.37
CA TYR A 117 -15.05 -16.78 26.01
C TYR A 117 -14.22 -16.47 27.26
N GLN A 118 -14.55 -17.14 28.36
CA GLN A 118 -13.99 -16.87 29.70
C GLN A 118 -14.15 -15.41 30.19
N CYS A 119 -15.07 -14.64 29.59
CA CYS A 119 -15.25 -13.22 29.85
C CYS A 119 -13.97 -12.39 29.59
N VAL A 120 -13.09 -12.88 28.71
CA VAL A 120 -11.87 -12.17 28.29
C VAL A 120 -12.16 -11.47 26.96
N PRO A 121 -11.83 -10.17 26.80
CA PRO A 121 -11.96 -9.50 25.51
C PRO A 121 -11.25 -10.28 24.41
N PHE A 122 -11.72 -10.18 23.16
CA PHE A 122 -11.15 -10.82 21.96
C PHE A 122 -11.42 -12.31 21.77
N TRP A 123 -11.59 -13.12 22.84
CA TRP A 123 -11.81 -14.56 22.66
C TRP A 123 -13.26 -14.90 22.37
N ASN A 124 -13.48 -15.79 21.41
CA ASN A 124 -14.80 -16.31 21.07
C ASN A 124 -14.83 -17.84 21.19
N TRP A 125 -16.02 -18.40 21.27
CA TRP A 125 -16.19 -19.86 21.18
C TRP A 125 -16.07 -20.28 19.72
N ASN A 126 -15.45 -21.42 19.47
CA ASN A 126 -15.23 -21.99 18.13
C ASN A 126 -15.64 -23.45 18.10
N VAL A 127 -16.19 -23.87 16.96
CA VAL A 127 -16.43 -25.27 16.65
C VAL A 127 -16.20 -25.54 15.16
N ASP A 128 -15.53 -26.64 14.86
CA ASP A 128 -15.54 -27.23 13.52
C ASP A 128 -16.76 -28.16 13.42
N VAL A 129 -17.68 -27.85 12.50
CA VAL A 129 -18.92 -28.61 12.34
C VAL A 129 -18.62 -29.94 11.63
N ASN A 130 -18.82 -31.06 12.32
CA ASN A 130 -18.62 -32.42 11.78
C ASN A 130 -17.31 -32.57 10.98
N PRO A 131 -16.13 -32.40 11.62
CA PRO A 131 -14.85 -32.33 10.92
C PRO A 131 -14.61 -33.58 10.07
N PRO A 132 -14.13 -33.44 8.81
CA PRO A 132 -13.86 -34.58 7.93
C PRO A 132 -12.62 -35.38 8.35
N ASN A 133 -11.72 -34.77 9.11
CA ASN A 133 -10.42 -35.27 9.54
C ASN A 133 -10.36 -35.59 11.05
N GLN A 134 -11.43 -36.18 11.59
CA GLN A 134 -11.50 -36.59 13.00
C GLN A 134 -10.38 -37.58 13.37
N GLY A 135 -9.67 -37.28 14.46
CA GLY A 135 -8.48 -38.01 14.92
C GLY A 135 -7.16 -37.39 14.47
N TYR A 136 -7.17 -36.26 13.75
CA TYR A 136 -5.95 -35.51 13.44
C TYR A 136 -5.32 -34.99 14.72
N THR A 137 -4.01 -35.18 14.88
CA THR A 137 -3.35 -35.12 16.20
C THR A 137 -2.13 -34.22 16.20
N TRP A 138 -1.95 -33.50 17.30
CA TRP A 138 -0.67 -32.87 17.69
C TRP A 138 -0.29 -33.33 19.09
N ALA A 139 0.98 -33.69 19.29
CA ALA A 139 1.51 -34.07 20.59
C ALA A 139 2.70 -33.16 20.96
N TYR A 140 2.81 -32.83 22.24
CA TYR A 140 3.92 -32.07 22.79
C TYR A 140 4.45 -32.78 24.04
N VAL A 141 5.72 -33.16 24.03
CA VAL A 141 6.39 -33.77 25.19
C VAL A 141 7.01 -32.67 26.06
N TYR A 142 6.64 -32.62 27.34
CA TYR A 142 7.21 -31.72 28.33
C TYR A 142 8.55 -32.24 28.88
N PRO A 143 9.41 -31.35 29.42
CA PRO A 143 10.69 -31.73 30.04
C PRO A 143 10.58 -32.64 31.27
N ASN A 144 9.38 -32.85 31.81
CA ASN A 144 9.16 -33.82 32.88
C ASN A 144 8.76 -35.21 32.36
N GLY A 145 8.69 -35.41 31.04
CA GLY A 145 8.28 -36.63 30.37
C GLY A 145 6.77 -36.79 30.17
N SER A 146 5.95 -35.80 30.56
CA SER A 146 4.51 -35.80 30.26
C SER A 146 4.25 -35.41 28.80
N ILE A 147 3.17 -35.89 28.20
CA ILE A 147 2.79 -35.57 26.82
C ILE A 147 1.42 -34.90 26.83
N LEU A 148 1.32 -33.67 26.32
CA LEU A 148 0.05 -33.04 25.96
C LEU A 148 -0.35 -33.53 24.58
N ILE A 149 -1.43 -34.28 24.51
CA ILE A 149 -2.01 -34.78 23.27
C ILE A 149 -3.24 -33.94 22.98
N THR A 150 -3.26 -33.33 21.80
CA THR A 150 -4.39 -32.59 21.26
C THR A 150 -4.88 -33.25 19.98
N MET A 151 -6.19 -33.29 19.76
CA MET A 151 -6.76 -33.85 18.54
C MET A 151 -8.02 -33.13 18.08
N LEU A 152 -8.25 -33.13 16.77
CA LEU A 152 -9.49 -32.64 16.17
C LEU A 152 -10.57 -33.73 16.25
N GLY A 153 -11.71 -33.41 16.85
CA GLY A 153 -12.85 -34.31 17.04
C GLY A 153 -14.16 -33.55 16.95
N ARG A 154 -15.28 -34.25 16.78
CA ARG A 154 -16.60 -33.58 16.78
C ARG A 154 -16.93 -33.12 18.21
N ALA A 155 -17.24 -31.84 18.36
CA ALA A 155 -17.67 -31.31 19.65
C ALA A 155 -19.21 -31.27 19.77
N PRO A 156 -19.77 -31.47 20.97
CA PRO A 156 -19.12 -31.80 22.25
C PRO A 156 -19.16 -33.32 22.53
N ASP A 157 -18.61 -34.17 21.66
CA ASP A 157 -18.56 -35.61 21.92
C ASP A 157 -17.67 -35.96 23.11
N ASN A 158 -17.92 -37.12 23.72
CA ASN A 158 -17.10 -37.64 24.80
C ASN A 158 -16.03 -38.57 24.24
N ILE A 159 -14.77 -38.10 24.27
CA ILE A 159 -13.63 -38.79 23.68
C ILE A 159 -12.69 -39.35 24.75
N LEU A 160 -12.34 -40.62 24.63
CA LEU A 160 -11.30 -41.27 25.43
C LEU A 160 -10.02 -41.44 24.62
N LEU A 161 -8.88 -41.05 25.21
CA LEU A 161 -7.56 -41.42 24.73
C LEU A 161 -7.18 -42.77 25.36
N TRP A 162 -6.88 -43.76 24.53
CA TRP A 162 -6.28 -45.03 24.95
C TRP A 162 -4.78 -45.02 24.62
N TYR A 163 -3.91 -45.30 25.59
CA TYR A 163 -2.46 -45.19 25.42
C TYR A 163 -1.66 -46.27 26.16
N GLY A 164 -0.41 -46.49 25.73
CA GLY A 164 0.51 -47.46 26.36
C GLY A 164 1.95 -47.34 25.86
N LEU A 165 2.87 -48.02 26.55
CA LEU A 165 4.29 -48.10 26.13
C LEU A 165 4.46 -49.10 24.99
N THR A 166 5.40 -48.81 24.08
CA THR A 166 5.81 -49.70 22.98
C THR A 166 7.34 -49.80 22.87
N SER A 167 7.83 -50.70 22.03
CA SER A 167 9.26 -50.99 21.85
C SER A 167 9.94 -50.25 20.70
N GLY A 168 9.18 -49.48 19.92
CA GLY A 168 9.70 -48.71 18.78
C GLY A 168 8.59 -48.26 17.83
N PRO A 169 8.95 -47.67 16.69
CA PRO A 169 7.97 -47.20 15.73
C PRO A 169 7.27 -48.35 14.99
N GLY A 170 6.05 -48.09 14.50
CA GLY A 170 5.22 -49.07 13.80
C GLY A 170 4.34 -49.97 14.70
N ASN A 171 3.94 -51.13 14.17
CA ASN A 171 2.82 -51.89 14.69
C ASN A 171 3.21 -52.95 15.73
N VAL A 172 3.60 -52.49 16.92
CA VAL A 172 4.14 -53.31 18.02
C VAL A 172 3.15 -53.40 19.21
N PRO A 173 3.15 -54.49 20.01
CA PRO A 173 2.24 -54.65 21.16
C PRO A 173 2.38 -53.55 22.23
N TRP A 174 1.27 -53.24 22.93
CA TRP A 174 1.14 -52.08 23.82
C TRP A 174 1.00 -52.55 25.29
N HIS A 175 1.62 -51.82 26.23
CA HIS A 175 1.67 -52.21 27.65
C HIS A 175 1.27 -51.10 28.63
N THR A 176 0.56 -51.43 29.73
CA THR A 176 0.09 -50.50 30.79
C THR A 176 1.14 -50.12 31.84
N THR A 177 2.42 -49.98 31.46
CA THR A 177 3.58 -49.58 32.31
C THR A 177 4.25 -50.64 33.22
N SER A 178 4.16 -51.95 32.93
CA SER A 178 5.01 -52.97 33.62
C SER A 178 5.04 -54.36 32.94
N GLY A 179 5.07 -54.42 31.61
CA GLY A 179 5.21 -55.69 30.88
C GLY A 179 3.95 -56.58 30.85
N THR A 180 2.83 -56.13 31.42
CA THR A 180 1.49 -56.70 31.23
C THR A 180 0.85 -56.14 29.96
N SER A 181 0.15 -57.00 29.19
CA SER A 181 -0.62 -56.58 28.02
C SER A 181 -1.82 -55.72 28.45
N GLY A 182 -1.98 -54.54 27.86
CA GLY A 182 -3.16 -53.69 28.04
C GLY A 182 -2.89 -52.24 27.67
N ALA A 183 -3.93 -51.41 27.71
CA ALA A 183 -3.85 -49.97 27.49
C ALA A 183 -4.51 -49.21 28.66
N MET A 184 -3.94 -48.06 29.03
CA MET A 184 -4.58 -47.10 29.92
C MET A 184 -5.57 -46.27 29.10
N ASN A 185 -6.59 -45.70 29.74
CA ASN A 185 -7.42 -44.70 29.09
C ASN A 185 -7.65 -43.49 29.99
N THR A 186 -7.92 -42.35 29.36
CA THR A 186 -8.25 -41.08 30.02
C THR A 186 -9.20 -40.27 29.15
N ALA A 187 -10.08 -39.49 29.77
CA ALA A 187 -11.00 -38.62 29.05
C ALA A 187 -10.28 -37.38 28.53
N MET A 188 -10.56 -36.98 27.30
CA MET A 188 -10.08 -35.74 26.72
C MET A 188 -11.05 -34.60 27.01
N THR A 189 -10.51 -33.40 27.20
CA THR A 189 -11.31 -32.19 27.45
C THR A 189 -11.40 -31.37 26.17
N PHE A 190 -12.62 -31.01 25.75
CA PHE A 190 -12.82 -30.09 24.63
C PHE A 190 -12.42 -28.67 25.02
N ASN A 191 -11.61 -28.03 24.19
CA ASN A 191 -11.21 -26.65 24.30
C ASN A 191 -11.95 -25.81 23.23
N PRO A 192 -13.01 -25.08 23.61
CA PRO A 192 -13.80 -24.27 22.67
C PRO A 192 -13.06 -23.04 22.15
N LEU A 193 -11.90 -22.66 22.72
CA LEU A 193 -11.09 -21.57 22.14
C LEU A 193 -10.41 -22.01 20.85
N TRP A 194 -9.96 -23.27 20.77
CA TRP A 194 -9.23 -23.80 19.62
C TRP A 194 -10.04 -24.86 18.84
N GLY A 195 -11.23 -25.22 19.31
CA GLY A 195 -12.08 -26.23 18.70
C GLY A 195 -11.48 -27.64 18.67
N ASN A 196 -10.62 -27.98 19.64
CA ASN A 196 -9.93 -29.27 19.70
C ASN A 196 -10.07 -29.94 21.07
N TYR A 197 -9.77 -31.23 21.15
CA TYR A 197 -9.73 -31.99 22.39
C TYR A 197 -8.29 -32.09 22.89
N SER A 198 -8.08 -31.98 24.20
CA SER A 198 -6.75 -32.07 24.81
C SER A 198 -6.73 -32.97 26.04
N VAL A 199 -5.62 -33.69 26.26
CA VAL A 199 -5.35 -34.41 27.50
C VAL A 199 -3.84 -34.50 27.75
N MET A 200 -3.44 -34.53 29.02
CA MET A 200 -2.05 -34.76 29.42
C MET A 200 -1.88 -36.18 29.96
N ILE A 201 -0.88 -36.90 29.48
CA ILE A 201 -0.52 -38.26 29.91
C ILE A 201 0.94 -38.32 30.36
N GLY A 202 1.33 -39.37 31.09
CA GLY A 202 2.68 -39.51 31.66
C GLY A 202 2.77 -39.01 33.11
N PRO A 203 3.97 -38.69 33.63
CA PRO A 203 5.24 -38.62 32.91
C PRO A 203 5.84 -39.99 32.55
N PHE A 204 6.54 -40.06 31.42
CA PHE A 204 7.28 -41.23 30.94
C PHE A 204 8.79 -41.04 31.09
N GLN A 205 9.55 -42.15 31.10
CA GLN A 205 11.01 -42.11 31.18
C GLN A 205 11.63 -41.75 29.83
N PRO A 206 12.80 -41.08 29.81
CA PRO A 206 13.53 -40.78 28.58
C PRO A 206 13.77 -42.03 27.72
N GLY A 207 13.61 -41.90 26.41
CA GLY A 207 13.81 -42.98 25.43
C GLY A 207 12.67 -43.99 25.34
N GLN A 208 11.57 -43.80 26.07
CA GLN A 208 10.37 -44.63 25.93
C GLN A 208 9.54 -44.17 24.73
N TRP A 209 9.04 -45.14 23.97
CA TRP A 209 8.04 -44.92 22.92
C TRP A 209 6.64 -45.08 23.50
N ILE A 210 5.77 -44.11 23.22
CA ILE A 210 4.37 -44.11 23.66
C ILE A 210 3.49 -44.23 22.42
N GLN A 211 2.45 -45.06 22.51
CA GLN A 211 1.42 -45.21 21.48
C GLN A 211 0.04 -44.83 22.01
N TRP A 212 -0.82 -44.28 21.17
CA TRP A 212 -2.22 -44.03 21.51
C TRP A 212 -3.21 -44.12 20.34
N VAL A 213 -4.50 -44.19 20.69
CA VAL A 213 -5.67 -44.15 19.79
C VAL A 213 -6.87 -43.50 20.51
N TYR A 214 -7.83 -42.98 19.76
CA TYR A 214 -9.00 -42.30 20.30
C TYR A 214 -10.27 -43.15 20.17
N TRP A 215 -11.13 -43.10 21.18
CA TRP A 215 -12.44 -43.72 21.18
C TRP A 215 -13.52 -42.66 21.44
N ASP A 216 -14.33 -42.38 20.43
CA ASP A 216 -15.52 -41.55 20.57
C ASP A 216 -16.67 -42.40 21.11
N THR A 217 -17.03 -42.16 22.37
CA THR A 217 -18.13 -42.88 23.03
C THR A 217 -19.52 -42.40 22.61
N THR A 218 -19.63 -41.19 22.04
CA THR A 218 -20.91 -40.64 21.57
C THR A 218 -21.34 -41.33 20.27
N THR A 219 -20.43 -41.54 19.33
CA THR A 219 -20.72 -42.27 18.08
C THR A 219 -20.37 -43.75 18.13
N ASN A 220 -19.68 -44.20 19.19
CA ASN A 220 -19.17 -45.56 19.33
C ASN A 220 -18.19 -45.92 18.19
N THR A 221 -17.21 -45.04 17.92
CA THR A 221 -16.23 -45.19 16.85
C THR A 221 -14.78 -45.01 17.34
N TRP A 222 -13.86 -45.82 16.81
CA TRP A 222 -12.42 -45.58 16.99
C TRP A 222 -11.94 -44.58 15.94
N LEU A 223 -11.24 -43.54 16.39
CA LEU A 223 -10.74 -42.47 15.53
C LEU A 223 -9.22 -42.53 15.44
N HIS A 224 -8.73 -42.39 14.20
CA HIS A 224 -7.31 -42.36 13.87
C HIS A 224 -7.10 -41.73 12.50
N CYS A 225 -6.06 -40.90 12.38
CA CYS A 225 -5.55 -40.39 11.12
C CYS A 225 -4.06 -40.76 10.96
N SER A 226 -3.72 -41.42 9.84
CA SER A 226 -2.33 -41.58 9.42
C SER A 226 -1.97 -40.50 8.41
N ALA A 227 -0.84 -39.83 8.61
CA ALA A 227 -0.21 -39.02 7.58
C ALA A 227 0.71 -39.92 6.74
N ASN A 228 0.52 -39.95 5.42
CA ASN A 228 1.56 -40.47 4.54
C ASN A 228 2.62 -39.38 4.37
N LEU A 229 3.73 -39.52 5.08
CA LEU A 229 4.84 -38.55 5.12
C LEU A 229 5.46 -38.26 3.74
N ILE A 230 5.18 -39.09 2.72
CA ILE A 230 5.71 -38.95 1.35
C ILE A 230 4.76 -38.13 0.46
N SER A 231 3.45 -38.19 0.68
CA SER A 231 2.46 -37.52 -0.18
C SER A 231 1.75 -36.34 0.46
N GLY A 232 1.94 -36.10 1.76
CA GLY A 232 1.25 -35.03 2.51
C GLY A 232 -0.26 -35.27 2.68
N VAL A 233 -0.77 -36.42 2.23
CA VAL A 233 -2.19 -36.77 2.33
C VAL A 233 -2.44 -37.41 3.70
N VAL A 234 -3.36 -36.80 4.46
CA VAL A 234 -3.88 -37.34 5.72
C VAL A 234 -5.05 -38.27 5.41
N THR A 235 -4.94 -39.54 5.77
CA THR A 235 -6.04 -40.50 5.69
C THR A 235 -6.59 -40.77 7.06
N CYS A 236 -7.83 -40.33 7.30
CA CYS A 236 -8.57 -40.61 8.52
C CYS A 236 -9.54 -41.76 8.27
N THR A 237 -9.41 -42.84 9.04
CA THR A 237 -10.21 -44.05 8.86
C THR A 237 -10.94 -44.38 10.16
N PRO A 238 -12.28 -44.25 10.20
CA PRO A 238 -13.07 -44.79 11.29
C PRO A 238 -12.85 -46.30 11.41
N ASN A 239 -12.54 -46.78 12.61
CA ASN A 239 -12.20 -48.18 12.88
C ASN A 239 -10.97 -48.70 12.09
N GLY A 240 -10.06 -47.81 11.70
CA GLY A 240 -8.77 -48.15 11.09
C GLY A 240 -7.83 -48.86 12.06
N ASN A 241 -6.82 -49.53 11.51
CA ASN A 241 -5.84 -50.31 12.28
C ASN A 241 -4.62 -49.43 12.61
N PHE A 242 -4.29 -49.31 13.92
CA PHE A 242 -3.00 -48.89 14.52
C PHE A 242 -2.74 -47.41 14.89
N ALA A 243 -1.68 -47.21 15.69
CA ALA A 243 -1.46 -46.14 16.69
C ALA A 243 -0.55 -44.97 16.28
N ILE A 244 -0.74 -43.82 16.94
CA ILE A 244 0.11 -42.61 16.83
C ILE A 244 1.25 -42.68 17.88
N GLN A 245 2.44 -42.15 17.57
CA GLN A 245 3.68 -42.37 18.33
C GLN A 245 4.44 -41.08 18.64
N ASP A 246 5.13 -41.03 19.79
CA ASP A 246 6.07 -39.97 20.16
C ASP A 246 7.20 -40.51 21.08
N VAL A 247 8.32 -39.79 21.18
CA VAL A 247 9.52 -40.15 21.98
C VAL A 247 9.90 -38.99 22.90
N TYR A 248 10.05 -39.28 24.20
CA TYR A 248 10.67 -38.34 25.12
C TYR A 248 12.20 -38.39 24.99
N SER A 249 12.79 -37.35 24.39
CA SER A 249 14.24 -37.19 24.25
C SER A 249 14.73 -35.92 24.95
N PRO A 250 15.72 -35.98 25.85
CA PRO A 250 16.33 -34.80 26.46
C PRO A 250 17.21 -33.98 25.51
N LEU A 251 17.32 -34.38 24.23
CA LEU A 251 17.98 -33.58 23.20
C LEU A 251 16.92 -33.07 22.22
N VAL A 252 16.58 -31.79 22.34
CA VAL A 252 15.51 -31.14 21.60
C VAL A 252 16.09 -30.36 20.43
N PHE A 253 15.56 -30.57 19.22
CA PHE A 253 15.84 -29.70 18.08
C PHE A 253 15.07 -28.39 18.23
N ILE A 254 15.74 -27.25 18.10
CA ILE A 254 15.12 -25.92 18.23
C ILE A 254 14.89 -25.29 16.87
N ASN A 255 15.95 -25.11 16.08
CA ASN A 255 15.86 -24.61 14.71
C ASN A 255 17.11 -24.98 13.90
N ALA A 256 17.06 -24.68 12.60
CA ALA A 256 18.23 -24.71 11.74
C ALA A 256 18.26 -23.50 10.81
N THR A 257 19.46 -22.98 10.55
CA THR A 257 19.71 -21.92 9.57
C THR A 257 20.83 -22.35 8.62
N TYR A 258 20.90 -21.70 7.46
CA TYR A 258 21.90 -21.97 6.43
C TYR A 258 22.90 -20.81 6.37
N SER A 259 24.14 -21.05 5.94
CA SER A 259 25.12 -19.98 5.69
C SER A 259 24.67 -19.03 4.58
N ASP A 260 23.96 -19.56 3.59
CA ASP A 260 23.40 -18.82 2.46
C ASP A 260 21.91 -19.19 2.28
N TYR A 261 21.14 -18.28 1.70
CA TYR A 261 19.74 -18.51 1.33
C TYR A 261 19.60 -19.43 0.11
N VAL A 262 20.56 -19.38 -0.82
CA VAL A 262 20.59 -20.17 -2.06
C VAL A 262 22.00 -20.64 -2.35
N TYR A 263 22.14 -21.89 -2.80
CA TYR A 263 23.42 -22.50 -3.16
C TYR A 263 23.50 -22.84 -4.64
N LEU A 264 24.68 -22.73 -5.24
CA LEU A 264 24.96 -23.23 -6.57
C LEU A 264 25.38 -24.70 -6.54
N VAL A 265 25.10 -25.45 -7.61
CA VAL A 265 25.62 -26.82 -7.76
C VAL A 265 27.15 -26.82 -7.62
N GLY A 266 27.67 -27.65 -6.72
CA GLY A 266 29.08 -27.76 -6.37
C GLY A 266 29.56 -26.79 -5.27
N GLN A 267 28.70 -25.89 -4.77
CA GLN A 267 29.04 -25.00 -3.66
C GLN A 267 29.07 -25.77 -2.33
N ASN A 268 29.94 -25.36 -1.41
CA ASN A 268 29.90 -25.86 -0.04
C ASN A 268 28.82 -25.12 0.75
N ALA A 269 28.02 -25.86 1.50
CA ALA A 269 26.96 -25.36 2.36
C ALA A 269 27.25 -25.70 3.81
N THR A 270 26.84 -24.81 4.71
CA THR A 270 26.85 -25.04 6.15
C THR A 270 25.44 -24.88 6.70
N ILE A 271 24.97 -25.89 7.45
CA ILE A 271 23.74 -25.82 8.24
C ILE A 271 24.11 -25.62 9.70
N TYR A 272 23.64 -24.55 10.30
CA TYR A 272 23.73 -24.32 11.74
C TYR A 272 22.48 -24.85 12.41
N VAL A 273 22.62 -25.90 13.21
CA VAL A 273 21.51 -26.56 13.91
C VAL A 273 21.59 -26.21 15.40
N LEU A 274 20.55 -25.57 15.91
CA LEU A 274 20.42 -25.26 17.33
C LEU A 274 19.69 -26.41 18.04
N PHE A 275 20.38 -26.99 19.02
CA PHE A 275 19.79 -27.95 19.95
C PHE A 275 19.63 -27.31 21.34
N GLU A 276 18.64 -27.78 22.08
CA GLU A 276 18.62 -27.69 23.53
C GLU A 276 18.97 -29.06 24.10
N ASN A 277 20.12 -29.11 24.76
CA ASN A 277 20.56 -30.28 25.49
C ASN A 277 20.11 -30.17 26.94
N GLU A 278 19.03 -30.87 27.29
CA GLU A 278 18.51 -30.96 28.65
C GLU A 278 19.27 -32.00 29.51
N PHE A 279 20.23 -32.74 28.94
CA PHE A 279 21.16 -33.51 29.75
C PHE A 279 21.99 -32.56 30.63
N GLY A 280 22.10 -32.89 31.91
CA GLY A 280 22.92 -32.12 32.87
C GLY A 280 24.43 -32.18 32.59
N GLU A 281 24.84 -32.85 31.50
CA GLU A 281 26.22 -33.07 31.08
C GLU A 281 26.33 -33.10 29.55
N PRO A 282 27.52 -32.85 28.97
CA PRO A 282 27.70 -32.93 27.53
C PRO A 282 27.39 -34.32 26.98
N ILE A 283 26.71 -34.38 25.83
CA ILE A 283 26.42 -35.64 25.14
C ILE A 283 27.19 -35.73 23.82
N THR A 284 27.68 -36.92 23.48
CA THR A 284 28.26 -37.21 22.16
C THR A 284 27.20 -37.87 21.27
N VAL A 285 27.02 -37.33 20.07
CA VAL A 285 26.02 -37.80 19.11
C VAL A 285 26.63 -38.00 17.72
N ASN A 286 26.03 -38.91 16.97
CA ASN A 286 26.20 -39.02 15.53
C ASN A 286 24.98 -38.42 14.85
N MET A 287 25.17 -37.79 13.70
CA MET A 287 24.08 -37.16 12.95
C MET A 287 24.13 -37.59 11.50
N THR A 288 22.96 -37.86 10.93
CA THR A 288 22.77 -38.13 9.50
C THR A 288 21.83 -37.08 8.95
N LEU A 289 22.36 -36.25 8.05
CA LEU A 289 21.58 -35.30 7.26
C LEU A 289 21.24 -35.98 5.93
N THR A 290 19.95 -36.10 5.62
CA THR A 290 19.46 -36.66 4.35
C THR A 290 18.92 -35.54 3.47
N VAL A 291 19.46 -35.38 2.27
CA VAL A 291 19.01 -34.41 1.26
C VAL A 291 18.89 -35.13 -0.07
N ASN A 292 17.71 -35.11 -0.71
CA ASN A 292 17.51 -35.75 -2.03
C ASN A 292 17.95 -37.23 -2.10
N ASN A 293 17.69 -38.01 -1.05
CA ASN A 293 18.16 -39.40 -0.87
C ASN A 293 19.70 -39.57 -0.78
N GLU A 294 20.47 -38.48 -0.69
CA GLU A 294 21.88 -38.52 -0.32
C GLU A 294 22.03 -38.34 1.19
N GLU A 295 22.94 -39.11 1.80
CA GLU A 295 23.20 -39.08 3.24
C GLU A 295 24.57 -38.47 3.54
N PHE A 296 24.59 -37.47 4.43
CA PHE A 296 25.79 -36.85 4.97
C PHE A 296 25.91 -37.21 6.45
N ASN A 297 26.97 -37.91 6.81
CA ASN A 297 27.16 -38.45 8.15
C ASN A 297 28.22 -37.65 8.93
N TYR A 298 27.87 -37.27 10.15
CA TYR A 298 28.71 -36.53 11.08
C TYR A 298 28.88 -37.36 12.35
N TYR A 299 30.12 -37.59 12.77
CA TYR A 299 30.44 -38.49 13.87
C TYR A 299 31.03 -37.73 15.06
N ASP A 300 30.75 -38.23 16.25
CA ASP A 300 31.34 -37.79 17.52
C ASP A 300 31.17 -36.29 17.82
N ALA A 301 30.01 -35.72 17.43
CA ALA A 301 29.69 -34.33 17.74
C ALA A 301 29.33 -34.18 19.22
N THR A 302 30.01 -33.27 19.91
CA THR A 302 29.73 -32.99 21.33
C THR A 302 28.75 -31.83 21.44
N ILE A 303 27.61 -32.07 22.10
CA ILE A 303 26.59 -31.05 22.37
C ILE A 303 26.64 -30.71 23.86
N MET A 304 26.95 -29.46 24.18
CA MET A 304 27.02 -28.98 25.57
C MET A 304 25.63 -28.80 26.18
N PRO A 305 25.45 -28.90 27.52
CA PRO A 305 24.18 -28.62 28.19
C PRO A 305 23.62 -27.23 27.86
N GLY A 306 22.30 -27.13 27.78
CA GLY A 306 21.57 -25.93 27.36
C GLY A 306 21.55 -25.74 25.84
N TYR A 307 21.40 -24.50 25.38
CA TYR A 307 21.38 -24.17 23.96
C TYR A 307 22.76 -24.27 23.33
N TYR A 308 22.90 -25.10 22.31
CA TYR A 308 24.17 -25.32 21.61
C TYR A 308 23.96 -25.46 20.10
N THR A 309 24.77 -24.73 19.32
CA THR A 309 24.72 -24.74 17.85
C THR A 309 25.79 -25.66 17.28
N VAL A 310 25.40 -26.57 16.39
CA VAL A 310 26.29 -27.45 15.64
C VAL A 310 26.32 -27.02 14.18
N ALA A 311 27.52 -26.91 13.59
CA ALA A 311 27.68 -26.63 12.16
C ALA A 311 27.87 -27.94 11.37
N LEU A 312 26.98 -28.19 10.41
CA LEU A 312 26.99 -29.34 9.51
C LEU A 312 27.42 -28.88 8.11
N ASN A 313 28.64 -29.24 7.72
CA ASN A 313 29.20 -28.87 6.41
C ASN A 313 28.97 -29.98 5.38
N PHE A 314 28.56 -29.62 4.16
CA PHE A 314 28.47 -30.56 3.04
C PHE A 314 28.64 -29.84 1.70
N THR A 315 28.90 -30.58 0.63
CA THR A 315 28.96 -30.03 -0.73
C THR A 315 27.65 -30.30 -1.46
N VAL A 316 27.08 -29.27 -2.06
CA VAL A 316 25.79 -29.32 -2.76
C VAL A 316 25.96 -29.96 -4.14
N ASN A 317 26.04 -31.29 -4.19
CA ASN A 317 26.21 -32.07 -5.43
C ASN A 317 24.90 -32.61 -6.01
N MET A 318 23.77 -32.01 -5.64
CA MET A 318 22.44 -32.35 -6.15
C MET A 318 22.02 -31.43 -7.31
N PRO A 319 21.08 -31.86 -8.16
CA PRO A 319 20.53 -31.03 -9.23
C PRO A 319 19.86 -29.74 -8.71
N GLN A 320 19.54 -28.84 -9.65
CA GLN A 320 18.71 -27.67 -9.34
C GLN A 320 17.35 -28.12 -8.78
N GLY A 321 16.93 -27.53 -7.67
CA GLY A 321 15.69 -27.87 -7.00
C GLY A 321 15.52 -27.20 -5.65
N ILE A 322 14.36 -27.43 -5.05
CA ILE A 322 14.05 -27.06 -3.67
C ILE A 322 13.89 -28.37 -2.89
N TYR A 323 14.73 -28.56 -1.88
CA TYR A 323 14.79 -29.79 -1.09
C TYR A 323 14.36 -29.52 0.34
N THR A 324 13.78 -30.52 1.00
CA THR A 324 13.47 -30.48 2.43
C THR A 324 14.40 -31.47 3.14
N PRO A 325 15.51 -31.00 3.72
CA PRO A 325 16.45 -31.88 4.39
C PRO A 325 15.84 -32.50 5.65
N MET A 326 16.24 -33.73 5.95
CA MET A 326 15.89 -34.43 7.18
C MET A 326 17.15 -34.66 8.00
N LEU A 327 17.14 -34.23 9.26
CA LEU A 327 18.22 -34.50 10.20
C LEU A 327 17.78 -35.60 11.17
N THR A 328 18.60 -36.64 11.30
CA THR A 328 18.43 -37.66 12.33
C THR A 328 19.65 -37.69 13.24
N VAL A 329 19.43 -37.65 14.55
CA VAL A 329 20.47 -37.59 15.58
C VAL A 329 20.43 -38.86 16.41
N TYR A 330 21.59 -39.47 16.61
CA TYR A 330 21.75 -40.76 17.28
C TYR A 330 22.74 -40.66 18.44
N SER A 331 22.50 -41.42 19.51
CA SER A 331 23.52 -41.72 20.51
C SER A 331 23.46 -43.21 20.87
N LEU A 332 24.62 -43.87 20.90
CA LEU A 332 24.76 -45.31 21.19
C LEU A 332 23.82 -46.22 20.37
N GLY A 333 23.50 -45.84 19.13
CA GLY A 333 22.62 -46.60 18.23
C GLY A 333 21.12 -46.34 18.40
N THR A 334 20.73 -45.48 19.34
CA THR A 334 19.34 -45.05 19.54
C THR A 334 19.11 -43.68 18.92
N VAL A 335 18.00 -43.50 18.20
CA VAL A 335 17.57 -42.18 17.70
C VAL A 335 17.17 -41.32 18.88
N LEU A 336 17.83 -40.18 19.06
CA LEU A 336 17.48 -39.19 20.07
C LEU A 336 16.46 -38.20 19.52
N THR A 337 16.69 -37.65 18.32
CA THR A 337 15.75 -36.70 17.72
C THR A 337 15.82 -36.77 16.21
N GLN A 338 14.71 -36.43 15.57
CA GLN A 338 14.60 -36.33 14.12
C GLN A 338 13.81 -35.06 13.79
N ALA A 339 14.31 -34.27 12.85
CA ALA A 339 13.70 -33.01 12.47
C ALA A 339 13.76 -32.78 10.96
N SER A 340 12.66 -32.28 10.40
CA SER A 340 12.67 -31.66 9.07
C SER A 340 13.29 -30.27 9.18
N LEU A 341 14.26 -29.96 8.33
CA LEU A 341 14.93 -28.67 8.29
C LEU A 341 14.22 -27.73 7.30
N PRO A 342 14.47 -26.40 7.36
CA PRO A 342 13.95 -25.48 6.37
C PRO A 342 14.45 -25.82 4.96
N SER A 343 13.71 -25.41 3.93
CA SER A 343 14.02 -25.79 2.55
C SER A 343 15.40 -25.30 2.09
N LEU A 344 16.15 -26.18 1.43
CA LEU A 344 17.42 -25.92 0.78
C LEU A 344 17.18 -25.60 -0.70
N TYR A 345 17.60 -24.41 -1.15
CA TYR A 345 17.48 -23.98 -2.54
C TYR A 345 18.80 -24.20 -3.28
N VAL A 346 18.73 -24.93 -4.39
CA VAL A 346 19.90 -25.26 -5.22
C VAL A 346 19.68 -24.78 -6.64
N LEU A 347 20.59 -23.98 -7.18
CA LEU A 347 20.56 -23.45 -8.54
C LEU A 347 21.67 -24.02 -9.40
N ASN A 348 21.34 -24.33 -10.67
CA ASN A 348 22.33 -24.66 -11.68
C ASN A 348 22.50 -23.47 -12.62
N THR A 349 23.69 -22.87 -12.62
CA THR A 349 24.07 -21.73 -13.48
C THR A 349 24.83 -22.12 -14.74
N THR A 350 25.15 -23.41 -14.90
CA THR A 350 25.96 -23.89 -16.03
C THR A 350 25.24 -23.62 -17.36
N GLY A 351 25.83 -22.76 -18.20
CA GLY A 351 25.30 -22.42 -19.52
C GLY A 351 24.01 -21.60 -19.50
N LYS A 352 23.65 -20.99 -18.36
CA LYS A 352 22.45 -20.17 -18.21
C LYS A 352 22.83 -18.72 -17.88
N PRO A 353 22.20 -17.73 -18.53
CA PRO A 353 22.39 -16.33 -18.17
C PRO A 353 21.82 -16.03 -16.76
N PRO A 354 22.39 -15.05 -16.04
CA PRO A 354 21.84 -14.60 -14.78
C PRO A 354 20.46 -13.96 -14.98
N LEU A 355 19.63 -13.96 -13.95
CA LEU A 355 18.40 -13.16 -13.91
C LEU A 355 18.76 -11.68 -13.75
N SER A 356 18.06 -10.79 -14.45
CA SER A 356 18.21 -9.34 -14.30
C SER A 356 17.08 -8.79 -13.44
N LEU A 357 17.40 -8.25 -12.27
CA LEU A 357 16.45 -7.56 -11.40
C LEU A 357 16.49 -6.06 -11.69
N VAL A 358 15.34 -5.50 -12.06
CA VAL A 358 15.15 -4.05 -12.23
C VAL A 358 14.23 -3.57 -11.12
N ILE A 359 14.75 -2.75 -10.20
CA ILE A 359 13.94 -2.08 -9.17
C ILE A 359 13.64 -0.67 -9.67
N VAL A 360 12.37 -0.27 -9.66
CA VAL A 360 11.89 1.05 -10.07
C VAL A 360 11.18 1.71 -8.89
N TRP A 361 11.72 2.83 -8.43
CA TRP A 361 11.15 3.61 -7.33
C TRP A 361 10.44 4.86 -7.85
N ASN A 362 9.17 5.02 -7.49
CA ASN A 362 8.39 6.24 -7.72
C ASN A 362 8.46 7.17 -6.52
N MET A 363 9.12 8.32 -6.65
CA MET A 363 9.26 9.30 -5.56
C MET A 363 8.33 10.48 -5.80
N HIS A 364 7.21 10.48 -5.09
CA HIS A 364 6.13 11.41 -5.38
C HIS A 364 5.59 12.12 -4.16
N GLN A 365 5.32 13.41 -4.33
CA GLN A 365 4.48 14.23 -3.45
C GLN A 365 3.72 15.23 -4.32
N PRO A 366 2.43 15.51 -4.05
CA PRO A 366 1.70 16.59 -4.69
C PRO A 366 2.21 17.97 -4.25
N LEU A 367 1.73 19.02 -4.90
CA LEU A 367 2.07 20.39 -4.54
C LEU A 367 1.35 20.81 -3.24
N TYR A 368 2.11 21.19 -2.21
CA TYR A 368 1.58 21.63 -0.91
C TYR A 368 1.49 23.15 -0.73
N ILE A 369 1.57 23.88 -1.84
CA ILE A 369 1.56 25.35 -1.85
C ILE A 369 0.22 25.80 -2.42
N GLU A 370 -0.40 26.82 -1.83
CA GLU A 370 -1.63 27.47 -2.31
C GLU A 370 -1.36 28.52 -3.40
N PRO A 371 -2.39 28.98 -4.14
CA PRO A 371 -2.28 30.11 -5.07
C PRO A 371 -1.65 31.38 -4.49
N ASN A 372 -1.76 31.59 -3.17
CA ASN A 372 -1.21 32.75 -2.48
C ASN A 372 0.27 32.59 -2.05
N GLY A 373 0.89 31.42 -2.31
CA GLY A 373 2.27 31.09 -1.93
C GLY A 373 2.44 30.50 -0.53
N THR A 374 1.35 30.23 0.20
CA THR A 374 1.39 29.65 1.55
C THR A 374 1.64 28.14 1.47
N TRP A 375 2.52 27.63 2.34
CA TRP A 375 2.76 26.19 2.50
C TRP A 375 1.79 25.61 3.53
N GLU A 376 1.06 24.56 3.15
CA GLU A 376 0.00 23.99 3.99
C GLU A 376 0.35 22.64 4.60
N GLN A 377 1.22 21.84 3.99
CA GLN A 377 1.65 20.56 4.54
C GLN A 377 3.17 20.43 4.51
N ALA A 378 3.72 19.77 5.53
CA ALA A 378 5.16 19.61 5.70
C ALA A 378 5.73 18.31 5.10
N TRP A 379 4.97 17.54 4.33
CA TRP A 379 5.35 16.17 3.97
C TRP A 379 6.61 16.11 3.10
N VAL A 380 6.76 16.99 2.11
CA VAL A 380 8.01 17.09 1.32
C VAL A 380 9.23 17.32 2.23
N LEU A 381 9.10 18.21 3.20
CA LEU A 381 10.17 18.49 4.16
C LEU A 381 10.46 17.24 5.03
N LEU A 382 9.43 16.64 5.60
CA LEU A 382 9.54 15.48 6.50
C LEU A 382 10.17 14.28 5.80
N HIS A 383 9.67 13.94 4.62
CA HIS A 383 10.14 12.79 3.85
C HIS A 383 11.55 12.97 3.27
N THR A 384 12.09 14.18 3.35
CA THR A 384 13.47 14.46 2.97
C THR A 384 14.45 14.43 4.15
N CYS A 385 14.09 14.92 5.33
CA CYS A 385 15.05 15.12 6.43
C CYS A 385 14.67 14.55 7.80
N HIS A 386 13.45 14.02 8.00
CA HIS A 386 12.94 13.78 9.36
C HIS A 386 11.98 12.60 9.50
N ASP A 387 12.04 11.60 8.63
CA ASP A 387 11.21 10.40 8.80
C ASP A 387 11.75 9.49 9.92
N PHE A 388 13.06 9.29 9.96
CA PHE A 388 13.68 8.23 10.76
C PHE A 388 14.95 8.67 11.46
N LEU A 389 15.30 7.99 12.55
CA LEU A 389 16.62 8.09 13.18
C LEU A 389 17.53 6.98 12.63
N TRP A 390 18.49 7.34 11.78
CA TRP A 390 19.48 6.44 11.19
C TRP A 390 20.88 6.75 11.70
N ASN A 391 21.55 5.78 12.34
CA ASN A 391 22.88 5.95 12.95
C ASN A 391 22.99 7.18 13.89
N GLY A 392 21.91 7.51 14.60
CA GLY A 392 21.84 8.64 15.53
C GLY A 392 21.60 10.01 14.89
N THR A 393 21.32 10.07 13.59
CA THR A 393 20.98 11.30 12.86
C THR A 393 19.60 11.16 12.21
N TRP A 394 18.85 12.26 12.12
CA TRP A 394 17.57 12.28 11.40
C TRP A 394 17.81 12.23 9.90
N VAL A 395 17.06 11.37 9.21
CA VAL A 395 17.09 11.20 7.75
C VAL A 395 15.65 11.08 7.23
N GLY A 396 15.38 11.54 6.02
CA GLY A 396 14.14 11.22 5.31
C GLY A 396 14.25 9.94 4.48
N ALA A 397 13.11 9.43 4.00
CA ALA A 397 13.05 8.32 3.07
C ALA A 397 13.92 8.55 1.83
N TYR A 398 13.84 9.73 1.21
CA TYR A 398 14.56 10.02 -0.03
C TYR A 398 16.09 10.02 0.16
N GLU A 399 16.57 10.61 1.26
CA GLU A 399 17.99 10.64 1.62
C GLU A 399 18.50 9.24 1.99
N LEU A 400 17.74 8.50 2.81
CA LEU A 400 18.12 7.16 3.24
C LEU A 400 18.33 6.21 2.05
N GLN A 401 17.44 6.26 1.06
CA GLN A 401 17.59 5.45 -0.14
C GLN A 401 18.90 5.79 -0.88
N ALA A 402 19.23 7.06 -1.04
CA ALA A 402 20.48 7.50 -1.68
C ALA A 402 21.71 7.00 -0.92
N LEU A 403 21.69 7.12 0.42
CA LEU A 403 22.76 6.64 1.29
C LEU A 403 22.98 5.14 1.13
N LEU A 404 21.92 4.33 1.18
CA LEU A 404 22.05 2.89 1.04
C LEU A 404 22.49 2.47 -0.38
N LEU A 405 22.05 3.16 -1.43
CA LEU A 405 22.52 2.93 -2.81
C LEU A 405 24.01 3.26 -2.99
N SER A 406 24.52 4.24 -2.25
CA SER A 406 25.96 4.55 -2.22
C SER A 406 26.78 3.45 -1.52
N GLU A 407 26.20 2.82 -0.49
CA GLU A 407 26.87 1.79 0.34
C GLU A 407 26.89 0.41 -0.32
N TYR A 408 25.80 0.02 -0.97
CA TYR A 408 25.64 -1.33 -1.52
C TYR A 408 25.88 -1.37 -3.04
N ASN A 409 26.33 -2.52 -3.53
CA ASN A 409 26.46 -2.76 -4.96
C ASN A 409 25.09 -3.20 -5.50
N VAL A 410 24.23 -2.24 -5.81
CA VAL A 410 22.89 -2.42 -6.37
C VAL A 410 22.65 -1.30 -7.38
N SER A 411 22.14 -1.64 -8.57
CA SER A 411 21.65 -0.68 -9.54
C SER A 411 20.13 -0.60 -9.49
N VAL A 412 19.58 0.61 -9.56
CA VAL A 412 18.13 0.86 -9.56
C VAL A 412 17.73 1.90 -10.60
N THR A 413 16.46 1.88 -10.96
CA THR A 413 15.79 2.95 -11.67
C THR A 413 14.94 3.73 -10.67
N ILE A 414 14.88 5.04 -10.79
CA ILE A 414 14.13 5.90 -9.88
C ILE A 414 13.54 7.06 -10.67
N ASP A 415 12.37 7.53 -10.29
CA ASP A 415 11.91 8.85 -10.68
C ASP A 415 11.81 9.74 -9.44
N PHE A 416 11.89 11.04 -9.69
CA PHE A 416 11.40 12.05 -8.77
C PHE A 416 10.41 12.89 -9.55
N THR A 417 9.15 12.88 -9.12
CA THR A 417 8.15 13.67 -9.81
C THR A 417 8.57 15.15 -9.87
N PRO A 418 8.47 15.82 -11.02
CA PRO A 418 8.91 17.20 -11.16
C PRO A 418 8.29 18.17 -10.15
N VAL A 419 7.05 17.92 -9.71
CA VAL A 419 6.42 18.68 -8.62
C VAL A 419 7.13 18.53 -7.27
N LEU A 420 7.72 17.37 -6.96
CA LEU A 420 8.56 17.18 -5.77
C LEU A 420 9.87 17.98 -5.92
N LEU A 421 10.51 17.89 -7.09
CA LEU A 421 11.74 18.64 -7.40
C LEU A 421 11.52 20.15 -7.36
N TYR A 422 10.39 20.62 -7.89
CA TYR A 422 9.98 22.02 -7.87
C TYR A 422 9.84 22.55 -6.44
N GLN A 423 9.30 21.73 -5.53
CA GLN A 423 9.19 22.07 -4.12
C GLN A 423 10.57 22.10 -3.44
N TRP A 424 11.47 21.16 -3.73
CA TRP A 424 12.85 21.21 -3.23
C TRP A 424 13.61 22.46 -3.66
N GLU A 425 13.59 22.79 -4.96
CA GLU A 425 14.26 23.99 -5.48
C GLU A 425 13.63 25.28 -4.94
N THR A 426 12.31 25.30 -4.75
CA THR A 426 11.62 26.42 -4.06
C THR A 426 12.14 26.56 -2.63
N MET A 427 12.22 25.47 -1.86
CA MET A 427 12.73 25.50 -0.48
C MET A 427 14.19 25.99 -0.42
N LEU A 428 15.05 25.51 -1.33
CA LEU A 428 16.45 25.94 -1.43
C LEU A 428 16.59 27.41 -1.82
N THR A 429 15.72 27.90 -2.71
CA THR A 429 15.73 29.29 -3.20
C THR A 429 15.23 30.28 -2.15
N GLU A 430 14.12 29.95 -1.48
CA GLU A 430 13.51 30.85 -0.49
C GLU A 430 14.25 30.85 0.85
N GLY A 431 14.83 29.72 1.26
CA GLY A 431 15.57 29.54 2.52
C GLY A 431 14.73 29.66 3.80
N SER A 432 13.56 30.28 3.73
CA SER A 432 12.53 30.32 4.75
C SER A 432 11.17 30.57 4.09
N PHE A 433 10.15 29.84 4.51
CA PHE A 433 8.82 29.93 3.92
C PHE A 433 7.71 30.03 4.99
N PRO A 434 6.61 30.72 4.69
CA PRO A 434 5.49 30.86 5.61
C PRO A 434 4.68 29.55 5.68
N TYR A 435 4.93 28.74 6.70
CA TYR A 435 4.02 27.64 7.06
C TYR A 435 2.80 28.21 7.79
N SER A 436 1.61 28.03 7.20
CA SER A 436 0.36 28.15 7.94
C SER A 436 0.09 26.82 8.65
N PRO A 437 -0.33 26.80 9.93
CA PRO A 437 -0.43 25.56 10.68
C PRO A 437 -1.63 24.72 10.21
N VAL A 438 -1.40 23.82 9.25
CA VAL A 438 -2.16 22.59 9.13
C VAL A 438 -1.23 21.42 9.47
N TRP A 439 -1.80 20.46 10.17
CA TRP A 439 -1.09 19.49 11.00
C TRP A 439 -0.30 18.47 10.16
N PRO A 440 0.97 18.20 10.50
CA PRO A 440 1.77 18.81 11.57
C PRO A 440 2.72 19.92 11.06
N SER A 441 2.83 21.04 11.80
CA SER A 441 3.77 22.11 11.47
C SER A 441 5.22 21.73 11.84
N PRO A 442 6.27 22.17 11.11
CA PRO A 442 7.66 21.83 11.43
C PRO A 442 8.08 22.20 12.87
N SER A 443 7.53 23.28 13.40
CA SER A 443 7.75 23.72 14.79
C SER A 443 7.13 22.78 15.84
N THR A 444 6.02 22.11 15.51
CA THR A 444 5.44 21.05 16.37
C THR A 444 6.19 19.73 16.26
N LEU A 445 7.00 19.56 15.21
CA LEU A 445 7.80 18.37 14.93
C LEU A 445 9.27 18.50 15.34
N ASN A 446 9.69 19.64 15.92
CA ASN A 446 11.09 19.96 16.24
C ASN A 446 12.04 19.84 15.03
N VAL A 447 11.55 20.13 13.82
CA VAL A 447 12.34 20.05 12.59
C VAL A 447 13.28 21.25 12.49
N ASN A 448 14.57 21.01 12.28
CA ASN A 448 15.57 22.06 12.05
C ASN A 448 15.62 22.40 10.55
N MET A 449 15.13 23.58 10.18
CA MET A 449 15.05 24.00 8.78
C MET A 449 16.42 24.07 8.09
N THR A 450 17.45 24.58 8.77
CA THR A 450 18.80 24.65 8.20
C THR A 450 19.31 23.26 7.84
N GLN A 451 19.13 22.30 8.76
CA GLN A 451 19.51 20.91 8.52
C GLN A 451 18.75 20.32 7.32
N CYS A 452 17.46 20.57 7.20
CA CYS A 452 16.66 20.03 6.10
C CYS A 452 17.07 20.60 4.74
N LEU A 453 17.39 21.89 4.66
CA LEU A 453 17.89 22.49 3.42
C LEU A 453 19.26 21.90 3.04
N GLU A 454 20.14 21.68 4.02
CA GLU A 454 21.41 20.97 3.82
C GLU A 454 21.18 19.52 3.32
N THR A 455 20.22 18.80 3.91
CA THR A 455 19.83 17.45 3.51
C THR A 455 19.24 17.40 2.10
N ILE A 456 18.37 18.34 1.70
CA ILE A 456 17.82 18.41 0.33
C ILE A 456 18.98 18.57 -0.66
N ASN A 457 19.86 19.54 -0.43
CA ASN A 457 20.99 19.80 -1.32
C ASN A 457 21.97 18.61 -1.39
N TYR A 458 22.22 17.95 -0.26
CA TYR A 458 23.04 16.73 -0.19
C TYR A 458 22.38 15.57 -0.96
N THR A 459 21.09 15.36 -0.77
CA THR A 459 20.31 14.29 -1.42
C THR A 459 20.33 14.45 -2.95
N ILE A 460 20.05 15.65 -3.45
CA ILE A 460 20.13 15.96 -4.90
C ILE A 460 21.55 15.67 -5.42
N SER A 461 22.58 16.14 -4.71
CA SER A 461 23.97 15.95 -5.11
C SER A 461 24.37 14.48 -5.15
N LEU A 462 23.92 13.68 -4.18
CA LEU A 462 24.21 12.26 -4.11
C LEU A 462 23.51 11.48 -5.23
N TYR A 463 22.26 11.79 -5.55
CA TYR A 463 21.59 11.19 -6.71
C TYR A 463 22.25 11.57 -8.04
N ARG A 464 22.74 12.82 -8.20
CA ARG A 464 23.54 13.22 -9.38
C ARG A 464 24.80 12.38 -9.50
N GLU A 465 25.52 12.14 -8.40
CA GLU A 465 26.72 11.30 -8.37
C GLU A 465 26.39 9.86 -8.74
N LEU A 466 25.39 9.26 -8.10
CA LEU A 466 24.95 7.89 -8.37
C LEU A 466 24.46 7.70 -9.82
N ALA A 467 23.85 8.72 -10.42
CA ALA A 467 23.46 8.70 -11.82
C ALA A 467 24.66 8.79 -12.77
N GLN A 468 25.65 9.62 -12.45
CA GLN A 468 26.91 9.68 -13.21
C GLN A 468 27.71 8.38 -13.14
N GLU A 469 27.64 7.67 -12.02
CA GLU A 469 28.23 6.33 -11.85
C GLU A 469 27.50 5.23 -12.62
N GLY A 470 26.27 5.49 -13.11
CA GLY A 470 25.41 4.49 -13.75
C GLY A 470 24.76 3.51 -12.77
N LYS A 471 24.87 3.75 -11.45
CA LYS A 471 24.15 2.96 -10.43
C LYS A 471 22.66 3.30 -10.40
N VAL A 472 22.32 4.55 -10.67
CA VAL A 472 20.94 5.04 -10.66
C VAL A 472 20.55 5.57 -12.03
N GLU A 473 19.51 5.01 -12.62
CA GLU A 473 18.84 5.63 -13.77
C GLU A 473 17.70 6.52 -13.28
N ILE A 474 17.65 7.76 -13.74
CA ILE A 474 16.58 8.71 -13.40
C ILE A 474 15.58 8.77 -14.55
N LEU A 475 14.31 8.46 -14.28
CA LEU A 475 13.19 8.64 -15.21
C LEU A 475 12.59 10.04 -15.07
N THR A 476 11.90 10.49 -16.12
CA THR A 476 11.03 11.66 -16.05
C THR A 476 9.59 11.24 -15.73
N VAL A 477 8.75 12.21 -15.37
CA VAL A 477 7.32 12.04 -15.07
C VAL A 477 6.61 13.30 -15.56
N PRO A 478 5.36 13.25 -16.07
CA PRO A 478 4.63 14.49 -16.34
C PRO A 478 4.47 15.32 -15.06
N PHE A 479 4.60 16.65 -15.19
CA PHE A 479 5.00 17.53 -14.11
C PHE A 479 4.26 17.38 -12.78
N TYR A 480 2.92 17.44 -12.81
CA TYR A 480 2.06 17.36 -11.62
C TYR A 480 1.44 15.97 -11.41
N HIS A 481 2.09 14.92 -11.93
CA HIS A 481 1.64 13.53 -11.83
C HIS A 481 0.15 13.34 -12.24
N PRO A 482 -0.27 13.83 -13.44
CA PRO A 482 -1.64 13.72 -13.91
C PRO A 482 -2.03 12.27 -14.24
N LEU A 483 -3.31 11.96 -14.10
CA LEU A 483 -3.90 10.68 -14.54
C LEU A 483 -4.04 10.66 -16.09
N GLN A 484 -2.93 10.36 -16.75
CA GLN A 484 -2.75 10.53 -18.20
C GLN A 484 -3.86 9.91 -19.05
N ALA A 485 -4.30 8.67 -18.76
CA ALA A 485 -5.36 8.02 -19.53
C ALA A 485 -6.67 8.83 -19.55
N ILE A 486 -7.11 9.32 -18.38
CA ILE A 486 -8.36 10.10 -18.25
C ILE A 486 -8.23 11.46 -18.96
N ILE A 487 -7.10 12.15 -18.79
CA ILE A 487 -6.88 13.45 -19.42
C ILE A 487 -6.85 13.31 -20.94
N TYR A 488 -6.21 12.24 -21.46
CA TYR A 488 -6.20 11.95 -22.88
C TYR A 488 -7.62 11.68 -23.41
N ASP A 489 -8.41 10.87 -22.70
CA ASP A 489 -9.78 10.52 -23.08
C ASP A 489 -10.73 11.74 -23.04
N ASN A 490 -10.46 12.70 -22.14
CA ASN A 490 -11.12 14.00 -22.15
C ASN A 490 -10.69 14.90 -23.32
N GLY A 491 -9.80 14.45 -24.22
CA GLY A 491 -9.33 15.24 -25.35
C GLY A 491 -8.35 16.36 -24.95
N TRP A 492 -7.72 16.26 -23.78
CA TRP A 492 -6.80 17.24 -23.21
C TRP A 492 -5.32 16.82 -23.43
N GLN A 493 -5.03 16.07 -24.49
CA GLN A 493 -3.69 15.58 -24.80
C GLN A 493 -2.62 16.68 -24.95
N SER A 494 -3.01 17.92 -25.27
CA SER A 494 -2.06 19.05 -25.33
C SER A 494 -1.56 19.47 -23.95
N ASP A 495 -2.38 19.32 -22.90
CA ASP A 495 -1.95 19.57 -21.52
C ASP A 495 -0.96 18.48 -21.08
N LEU A 496 -1.21 17.22 -21.43
CA LEU A 496 -0.27 16.13 -21.19
C LEU A 496 1.07 16.35 -21.88
N LEU A 497 1.06 16.76 -23.16
CA LEU A 497 2.30 17.07 -23.88
C LEU A 497 3.10 18.16 -23.18
N ALA A 498 2.43 19.25 -22.75
CA ALA A 498 3.08 20.31 -22.01
C ALA A 498 3.65 19.82 -20.68
N GLN A 499 2.88 19.03 -19.91
CA GLN A 499 3.31 18.49 -18.63
C GLN A 499 4.47 17.48 -18.77
N ILE A 500 4.52 16.67 -19.83
CA ILE A 500 5.66 15.78 -20.10
C ILE A 500 6.93 16.59 -20.38
N LEU A 501 6.86 17.56 -21.30
CA LEU A 501 8.00 18.39 -21.68
C LEU A 501 8.52 19.22 -20.49
N MET A 502 7.62 19.79 -19.69
CA MET A 502 7.99 20.50 -18.45
C MET A 502 8.65 19.54 -17.44
N GLY A 503 8.20 18.28 -17.40
CA GLY A 503 8.79 17.27 -16.54
C GLY A 503 10.20 16.88 -16.97
N GLU A 504 10.42 16.67 -18.26
CA GLU A 504 11.75 16.42 -18.84
C GLU A 504 12.71 17.58 -18.54
N GLU A 505 12.25 18.82 -18.68
CA GLU A 505 13.03 20.03 -18.40
C GLU A 505 13.42 20.12 -16.91
N MET A 506 12.49 19.90 -15.99
CA MET A 506 12.78 19.92 -14.54
C MET A 506 13.75 18.80 -14.14
N THR A 507 13.57 17.59 -14.68
CA THR A 507 14.51 16.48 -14.44
C THR A 507 15.92 16.82 -14.93
N GLU A 508 16.04 17.42 -16.11
CA GLU A 508 17.34 17.88 -16.65
C GLU A 508 17.94 19.03 -15.82
N GLU A 509 17.14 20.01 -15.40
CA GLU A 509 17.59 21.14 -14.58
C GLU A 509 18.14 20.67 -13.22
N VAL A 510 17.41 19.78 -12.55
CA VAL A 510 17.74 19.35 -11.19
C VAL A 510 18.77 18.22 -11.17
N PHE A 511 18.78 17.27 -12.11
CA PHE A 511 19.75 16.17 -12.07
C PHE A 511 20.83 16.23 -13.15
N GLY A 512 20.69 17.09 -14.16
CA GLY A 512 21.57 17.08 -15.34
C GLY A 512 21.40 15.83 -16.20
N VAL A 513 20.27 15.12 -16.06
CA VAL A 513 19.96 13.87 -16.75
C VAL A 513 18.86 14.11 -17.78
N LYS A 514 19.15 13.78 -19.04
CA LYS A 514 18.15 13.69 -20.11
C LYS A 514 17.52 12.30 -20.05
N ALA A 515 16.42 12.17 -19.32
CA ALA A 515 15.72 10.90 -19.18
C ALA A 515 15.17 10.43 -20.54
N THR A 516 15.33 9.14 -20.85
CA THR A 516 14.74 8.50 -22.04
C THR A 516 13.58 7.58 -21.69
N GLY A 517 13.36 7.31 -20.40
CA GLY A 517 12.22 6.58 -19.88
C GLY A 517 11.35 7.46 -19.00
N ALA A 518 10.07 7.11 -18.91
CA ALA A 518 9.12 7.79 -18.05
C ALA A 518 8.38 6.85 -17.10
N TRP A 519 8.16 7.31 -15.88
CA TRP A 519 7.12 6.74 -15.04
C TRP A 519 5.76 7.24 -15.54
N THR A 520 4.88 6.32 -15.93
CA THR A 520 3.48 6.63 -16.22
C THR A 520 2.78 6.80 -14.87
N PRO A 521 2.27 7.98 -14.46
CA PRO A 521 1.56 8.16 -13.19
C PRO A 521 0.52 7.08 -12.95
N GLU A 522 0.60 6.41 -11.79
CA GLU A 522 -0.27 5.30 -11.39
C GLU A 522 -0.28 4.10 -12.37
N MET A 523 0.67 4.06 -13.30
CA MET A 523 0.65 3.23 -14.50
C MET A 523 -0.68 3.35 -15.28
N ALA A 524 -1.36 4.50 -15.17
CA ALA A 524 -2.62 4.79 -15.84
C ALA A 524 -2.37 5.04 -17.33
N PHE A 525 -2.68 4.02 -18.15
CA PHE A 525 -2.26 3.98 -19.54
C PHE A 525 -3.42 3.69 -20.48
N ASN A 526 -3.44 4.41 -21.61
CA ASN A 526 -4.22 4.08 -22.80
C ASN A 526 -3.30 4.11 -24.04
N MET A 527 -3.78 3.57 -25.16
CA MET A 527 -2.97 3.50 -26.39
C MET A 527 -2.61 4.87 -27.00
N GLY A 528 -3.30 5.95 -26.59
CA GLY A 528 -3.00 7.32 -27.01
C GLY A 528 -1.63 7.80 -26.53
N LEU A 529 -1.16 7.31 -25.39
CA LEU A 529 0.13 7.69 -24.80
C LEU A 529 1.33 7.21 -25.62
N VAL A 530 1.19 6.16 -26.44
CA VAL A 530 2.26 5.71 -27.35
C VAL A 530 2.67 6.85 -28.30
N HIS A 531 1.67 7.60 -28.79
CA HIS A 531 1.90 8.74 -29.67
C HIS A 531 2.65 9.87 -28.95
N LEU A 532 2.16 10.26 -27.76
CA LEU A 532 2.76 11.34 -26.98
C LEU A 532 4.20 11.02 -26.56
N TYR A 533 4.47 9.80 -26.10
CA TYR A 533 5.82 9.37 -25.75
C TYR A 533 6.77 9.40 -26.95
N ASN A 534 6.29 9.01 -28.14
CA ASN A 534 7.10 9.15 -29.36
C ASN A 534 7.35 10.60 -29.77
N GLU A 535 6.42 11.52 -29.49
CA GLU A 535 6.56 12.95 -29.81
C GLU A 535 7.58 13.64 -28.91
N THR A 536 7.69 13.22 -27.64
CA THR A 536 8.62 13.79 -26.66
C THR A 536 9.99 13.10 -26.67
N GLY A 537 10.07 11.88 -27.19
CA GLY A 537 11.31 11.10 -27.24
C GLY A 537 11.46 10.10 -26.10
N ILE A 538 10.39 9.84 -25.34
CA ILE A 538 10.33 8.76 -24.36
C ILE A 538 10.32 7.41 -25.08
N GLU A 539 11.33 6.60 -24.83
CA GLU A 539 11.56 5.31 -25.48
C GLU A 539 10.93 4.14 -24.72
N PHE A 540 10.77 4.27 -23.39
CA PHE A 540 10.17 3.22 -22.56
C PHE A 540 9.37 3.73 -21.35
N THR A 541 8.50 2.86 -20.84
CA THR A 541 7.78 3.07 -19.57
C THR A 541 7.59 1.76 -18.81
N ILE A 542 7.05 1.85 -17.60
CA ILE A 542 6.77 0.72 -16.71
C ILE A 542 5.26 0.59 -16.52
N LEU A 543 4.71 -0.61 -16.70
CA LEU A 543 3.28 -0.91 -16.50
C LEU A 543 3.07 -2.15 -15.63
N ASP A 544 1.87 -2.38 -15.11
CA ASP A 544 1.57 -3.54 -14.26
C ASP A 544 1.18 -4.79 -15.08
N ALA A 545 1.82 -5.93 -14.81
CA ALA A 545 1.57 -7.15 -15.57
C ALA A 545 0.11 -7.65 -15.45
N GLN A 546 -0.47 -7.60 -14.25
CA GLN A 546 -1.83 -8.07 -14.00
C GLN A 546 -2.87 -7.15 -14.63
N ALA A 547 -2.62 -5.84 -14.65
CA ALA A 547 -3.53 -4.86 -15.24
C ALA A 547 -3.66 -5.01 -16.76
N PHE A 548 -2.56 -5.29 -17.47
CA PHE A 548 -2.51 -5.16 -18.93
C PHE A 548 -2.35 -6.48 -19.69
N LEU A 549 -1.46 -7.39 -19.26
CA LEU A 549 -1.11 -8.59 -20.04
C LEU A 549 -2.30 -9.55 -20.30
N PRO A 550 -3.27 -9.75 -19.38
CA PRO A 550 -4.39 -10.67 -19.64
C PRO A 550 -5.34 -10.22 -20.76
N TYR A 551 -5.35 -8.93 -21.11
CA TYR A 551 -6.37 -8.34 -21.99
C TYR A 551 -5.81 -7.75 -23.29
N THR A 552 -4.50 -7.87 -23.51
CA THR A 552 -3.80 -7.34 -24.68
C THR A 552 -4.00 -8.19 -25.94
N THR A 553 -3.72 -7.60 -27.12
CA THR A 553 -3.60 -8.33 -28.39
C THR A 553 -2.13 -8.63 -28.68
N VAL A 554 -1.77 -9.92 -28.80
CA VAL A 554 -0.41 -10.35 -29.14
C VAL A 554 -0.21 -10.32 -30.65
N VAL A 555 0.76 -9.52 -31.11
CA VAL A 555 1.19 -9.49 -32.52
C VAL A 555 2.22 -10.59 -32.78
N SER A 556 3.21 -10.72 -31.90
CA SER A 556 4.23 -11.77 -31.97
C SER A 556 4.86 -12.08 -30.60
N GLY A 557 5.53 -13.23 -30.49
CA GLY A 557 6.19 -13.67 -29.27
C GLY A 557 5.24 -14.28 -28.23
N THR A 558 5.65 -14.32 -26.97
CA THR A 558 4.84 -14.80 -25.85
C THR A 558 4.96 -13.83 -24.69
N PRO A 559 3.92 -13.03 -24.40
CA PRO A 559 4.00 -12.02 -23.36
C PRO A 559 4.15 -12.66 -21.98
N SER A 560 5.00 -12.05 -21.16
CA SER A 560 5.17 -12.37 -19.74
C SER A 560 5.76 -11.14 -19.04
N PRO A 561 5.72 -11.06 -17.70
CA PRO A 561 6.41 -9.99 -16.97
C PRO A 561 7.94 -10.13 -16.95
N TYR A 562 8.52 -11.07 -17.71
CA TYR A 562 9.91 -11.50 -17.57
C TYR A 562 10.83 -11.06 -18.71
N GLY A 563 10.54 -9.92 -19.35
CA GLY A 563 11.36 -9.37 -20.42
C GLY A 563 10.79 -8.08 -21.02
N PRO A 564 11.57 -7.34 -21.82
CA PRO A 564 11.08 -6.17 -22.53
C PRO A 564 9.99 -6.53 -23.54
N ILE A 565 8.97 -5.70 -23.67
CA ILE A 565 7.87 -5.89 -24.62
C ILE A 565 7.71 -4.62 -25.44
N ILE A 566 7.54 -4.75 -26.76
CA ILE A 566 7.20 -3.60 -27.61
C ILE A 566 5.68 -3.45 -27.61
N VAL A 567 5.19 -2.23 -27.37
CA VAL A 567 3.78 -1.86 -27.53
C VAL A 567 3.65 -0.94 -28.73
N GLU A 568 2.89 -1.35 -29.74
CA GLU A 568 2.69 -0.62 -30.99
C GLU A 568 1.28 -0.04 -31.06
N ASP A 569 1.15 1.19 -31.56
CA ASP A 569 -0.13 1.80 -31.89
C ASP A 569 -0.57 1.50 -33.33
N SER A 570 -1.78 1.94 -33.69
CA SER A 570 -2.34 1.73 -35.03
C SER A 570 -1.60 2.44 -36.17
N THR A 571 -0.69 3.37 -35.85
CA THR A 571 0.13 4.13 -36.81
C THR A 571 1.54 3.54 -36.98
N GLY A 572 1.88 2.50 -36.21
CA GLY A 572 3.20 1.88 -36.19
C GLY A 572 4.22 2.63 -35.32
N LYS A 573 3.78 3.56 -34.48
CA LYS A 573 4.60 4.12 -33.40
C LYS A 573 4.68 3.11 -32.26
N GLN A 574 5.78 3.14 -31.53
CA GLN A 574 6.06 2.11 -30.54
C GLN A 574 6.72 2.66 -29.28
N VAL A 575 6.49 2.01 -28.15
CA VAL A 575 7.18 2.24 -26.89
C VAL A 575 7.58 0.90 -26.30
N ILE A 576 8.74 0.82 -25.66
CA ILE A 576 9.12 -0.38 -24.91
C ILE A 576 8.45 -0.32 -23.54
N VAL A 577 7.84 -1.41 -23.12
CA VAL A 577 7.24 -1.53 -21.80
C VAL A 577 7.94 -2.65 -21.04
N LEU A 578 8.41 -2.34 -19.84
CA LEU A 578 8.72 -3.35 -18.84
C LEU A 578 7.51 -3.53 -17.93
N PHE A 579 6.98 -4.76 -17.86
CA PHE A 579 5.86 -5.04 -16.98
C PHE A 579 6.36 -5.47 -15.60
N ARG A 580 5.97 -4.75 -14.55
CA ARG A 580 6.32 -5.14 -13.18
C ARG A 580 5.68 -6.49 -12.82
N ASN A 581 6.43 -7.33 -12.12
CA ASN A 581 5.87 -8.51 -11.47
C ASN A 581 4.96 -8.04 -10.34
N THR A 582 3.64 -8.06 -10.59
CA THR A 582 2.62 -7.53 -9.67
C THR A 582 2.72 -8.14 -8.27
N VAL A 583 2.88 -9.46 -8.17
CA VAL A 583 2.93 -10.16 -6.87
C VAL A 583 4.18 -9.77 -6.10
N LEU A 584 5.36 -9.82 -6.75
CA LEU A 584 6.61 -9.47 -6.09
C LEU A 584 6.63 -7.99 -5.72
N SER A 585 6.16 -7.09 -6.59
CA SER A 585 6.08 -5.65 -6.31
C SER A 585 5.20 -5.36 -5.10
N ASN A 586 3.99 -5.93 -5.04
CA ASN A 586 3.10 -5.75 -3.89
C ASN A 586 3.67 -6.36 -2.59
N THR A 587 4.33 -7.51 -2.69
CA THR A 587 4.99 -8.13 -1.53
C THR A 587 6.14 -7.26 -1.04
N PHE A 588 6.92 -6.70 -1.96
CA PHE A 588 7.98 -5.74 -1.66
C PHE A 588 7.39 -4.50 -0.98
N SER A 589 6.31 -3.92 -1.49
CA SER A 589 5.71 -2.71 -0.92
C SER A 589 5.10 -2.89 0.46
N PHE A 590 4.42 -4.01 0.71
CA PHE A 590 3.51 -4.12 1.87
C PHE A 590 3.88 -5.22 2.87
N ALA A 591 4.51 -6.30 2.43
CA ALA A 591 4.82 -7.43 3.32
C ALA A 591 6.25 -7.36 3.87
N TYR A 592 7.23 -7.07 3.02
CA TYR A 592 8.65 -7.08 3.38
C TYR A 592 9.06 -6.04 4.42
N PHE A 593 8.27 -4.98 4.57
CA PHE A 593 8.46 -3.94 5.58
C PHE A 593 7.59 -4.16 6.83
N SER A 594 6.99 -5.34 7.00
CA SER A 594 6.12 -5.68 8.14
C SER A 594 6.60 -6.89 8.94
N GLN A 595 7.81 -7.37 8.64
CA GLN A 595 8.38 -8.61 9.16
C GLN A 595 9.88 -8.46 9.43
N PRO A 596 10.54 -9.40 10.14
CA PRO A 596 11.96 -9.28 10.46
C PRO A 596 12.85 -9.13 9.20
N PRO A 597 13.86 -8.25 9.19
CA PRO A 597 14.68 -7.98 8.00
C PRO A 597 15.34 -9.23 7.40
N GLN A 598 15.79 -10.17 8.23
CA GLN A 598 16.40 -11.43 7.77
C GLN A 598 15.39 -12.37 7.10
N LEU A 599 14.12 -12.29 7.50
CA LEU A 599 13.04 -13.02 6.85
C LEU A 599 12.77 -12.43 5.47
N THR A 600 12.69 -11.11 5.37
CA THR A 600 12.56 -10.37 4.11
C THR A 600 13.67 -10.69 3.12
N ALA A 601 14.93 -10.60 3.54
CA ALA A 601 16.08 -10.92 2.71
C ALA A 601 16.00 -12.35 2.15
N ARG A 602 15.69 -13.33 3.02
CA ARG A 602 15.53 -14.73 2.62
C ARG A 602 14.41 -14.92 1.60
N GLU A 603 13.23 -14.36 1.88
CA GLU A 603 12.05 -14.55 1.03
C GLU A 603 12.20 -13.91 -0.34
N LEU A 604 12.82 -12.73 -0.42
CA LEU A 604 13.14 -12.08 -1.70
C LEU A 604 14.06 -12.97 -2.53
N ILE A 605 15.17 -13.43 -1.95
CA ILE A 605 16.13 -14.30 -2.64
C ILE A 605 15.50 -15.64 -3.06
N HIS A 606 14.66 -16.25 -2.21
CA HIS A 606 13.92 -17.47 -2.56
C HIS A 606 12.89 -17.23 -3.66
N TYR A 607 12.23 -16.07 -3.69
CA TYR A 607 11.31 -15.70 -4.76
C TYR A 607 12.05 -15.59 -6.09
N LEU A 608 13.16 -14.84 -6.12
CA LEU A 608 13.98 -14.66 -7.31
C LEU A 608 14.58 -15.99 -7.78
N ALA A 609 15.01 -16.86 -6.86
CA ALA A 609 15.54 -18.19 -7.19
C ALA A 609 14.48 -19.06 -7.89
N ARG A 610 13.22 -19.01 -7.44
CA ARG A 610 12.12 -19.71 -8.12
C ARG A 610 11.89 -19.21 -9.54
N ILE A 611 11.96 -17.89 -9.75
CA ILE A 611 11.88 -17.33 -11.11
C ILE A 611 13.06 -17.83 -11.95
N TYR A 612 14.29 -17.69 -11.46
CA TYR A 612 15.49 -18.14 -12.18
C TYR A 612 15.43 -19.63 -12.54
N MET A 613 14.92 -20.48 -11.65
CA MET A 613 14.77 -21.91 -11.92
C MET A 613 13.91 -22.19 -13.17
N GLN A 614 12.88 -21.35 -13.41
CA GLN A 614 11.92 -21.50 -14.50
C GLN A 614 12.31 -20.68 -15.74
N ASN A 615 12.87 -19.49 -15.55
CA ASN A 615 13.14 -18.48 -16.58
C ASN A 615 14.56 -17.89 -16.39
N PRO A 616 15.63 -18.67 -16.63
CA PRO A 616 16.99 -18.13 -16.59
C PRO A 616 17.17 -17.03 -17.66
N GLY A 617 17.79 -15.91 -17.30
CA GLY A 617 17.90 -14.74 -18.20
C GLY A 617 16.67 -13.85 -18.27
N ALA A 618 15.68 -14.08 -17.41
CA ALA A 618 14.52 -13.20 -17.29
C ALA A 618 14.92 -11.80 -16.80
N VAL A 619 14.20 -10.78 -17.27
CA VAL A 619 14.18 -9.45 -16.65
C VAL A 619 13.00 -9.41 -15.67
N VAL A 620 13.26 -9.35 -14.38
CA VAL A 620 12.23 -9.23 -13.35
C VAL A 620 12.15 -7.78 -12.91
N VAL A 621 11.00 -7.15 -13.14
CA VAL A 621 10.77 -5.77 -12.72
C VAL A 621 9.98 -5.73 -11.42
N VAL A 622 10.47 -4.96 -10.46
CA VAL A 622 9.83 -4.61 -9.19
C VAL A 622 9.64 -3.11 -9.19
N ALA A 623 8.39 -2.64 -9.23
CA ALA A 623 8.11 -1.21 -9.36
C ALA A 623 7.06 -0.76 -8.35
N LEU A 624 7.33 0.30 -7.58
CA LEU A 624 6.52 0.71 -6.43
C LEU A 624 6.82 2.14 -6.00
N ASP A 625 5.94 2.71 -5.16
CA ASP A 625 6.24 3.96 -4.44
C ASP A 625 7.45 3.80 -3.53
N GLY A 626 8.30 4.82 -3.50
CA GLY A 626 9.59 4.78 -2.81
C GLY A 626 9.54 5.09 -1.32
N GLU A 627 8.74 6.06 -0.89
CA GLU A 627 8.63 6.38 0.53
C GLU A 627 7.68 5.45 1.28
N ASN A 628 6.57 5.03 0.65
CA ASN A 628 5.48 4.29 1.29
C ASN A 628 5.94 3.09 2.14
N PRO A 629 6.76 2.16 1.62
CA PRO A 629 7.18 0.99 2.40
C PRO A 629 7.98 1.37 3.65
N LEU A 630 8.76 2.46 3.58
CA LEU A 630 9.57 2.96 4.68
C LEU A 630 8.72 3.68 5.73
N ILE A 631 7.82 4.57 5.30
CA ILE A 631 7.04 5.43 6.21
C ILE A 631 5.84 4.70 6.83
N PHE A 632 5.32 3.64 6.20
CA PHE A 632 4.25 2.82 6.77
C PHE A 632 4.74 1.96 7.95
N ASN A 633 6.05 1.68 8.01
CA ASN A 633 6.67 1.08 9.19
C ASN A 633 7.98 1.81 9.55
N PRO A 634 7.89 2.98 10.23
CA PRO A 634 9.06 3.78 10.56
C PRO A 634 9.95 3.14 11.63
N THR A 635 9.50 2.04 12.25
CA THR A 635 10.27 1.35 13.31
C THR A 635 11.36 0.47 12.71
N THR A 636 11.06 -0.27 11.64
CA THR A 636 12.01 -1.20 11.01
C THR A 636 12.32 -0.85 9.56
N GLY A 637 11.53 0.00 8.91
CA GLY A 637 11.62 0.27 7.48
C GLY A 637 13.03 0.58 6.97
N PRO A 638 13.81 1.45 7.65
CA PRO A 638 15.21 1.67 7.29
C PRO A 638 16.10 0.41 7.33
N VAL A 639 15.95 -0.42 8.36
CA VAL A 639 16.71 -1.66 8.54
C VAL A 639 16.24 -2.74 7.57
N ASP A 640 14.95 -2.75 7.23
CA ASP A 640 14.37 -3.66 6.24
C ASP A 640 14.91 -3.36 4.84
N LEU A 641 14.95 -2.09 4.44
CA LEU A 641 15.56 -1.70 3.16
C LEU A 641 17.07 -1.98 3.13
N GLN A 642 17.78 -1.70 4.22
CA GLN A 642 19.20 -2.05 4.33
C GLN A 642 19.42 -3.56 4.11
N ALA A 643 18.62 -4.41 4.77
CA ALA A 643 18.73 -5.86 4.61
C ALA A 643 18.44 -6.32 3.18
N ILE A 644 17.49 -5.67 2.48
CA ILE A 644 17.22 -5.93 1.07
C ILE A 644 18.42 -5.56 0.20
N TYR A 645 18.95 -4.34 0.29
CA TYR A 645 20.09 -3.93 -0.54
C TYR A 645 21.36 -4.70 -0.21
N GLN A 646 21.59 -5.01 1.06
CA GLN A 646 22.68 -5.86 1.48
C GLN A 646 22.59 -7.23 0.80
N VAL A 647 21.47 -7.94 0.92
CA VAL A 647 21.36 -9.29 0.34
C VAL A 647 21.41 -9.23 -1.19
N LEU A 648 20.87 -8.18 -1.81
CA LEU A 648 20.98 -8.03 -3.27
C LEU A 648 22.43 -7.83 -3.70
N SER A 649 23.19 -7.01 -2.97
CA SER A 649 24.61 -6.77 -3.19
C SER A 649 25.47 -8.02 -2.97
N GLU A 650 25.13 -8.87 -2.00
CA GLU A 650 25.87 -10.10 -1.69
C GLU A 650 25.74 -11.15 -2.82
N TYR A 651 24.56 -11.25 -3.43
CA TYR A 651 24.31 -12.23 -4.49
C TYR A 651 24.54 -11.69 -5.91
N GLN A 652 24.61 -10.36 -6.09
CA GLN A 652 24.87 -9.77 -7.40
C GLN A 652 26.16 -10.32 -8.00
N GLY A 653 26.09 -10.71 -9.28
CA GLY A 653 27.21 -11.27 -10.04
C GLY A 653 27.31 -12.80 -9.94
N THR A 654 26.35 -13.46 -9.28
CA THR A 654 26.25 -14.92 -9.22
C THR A 654 25.25 -15.45 -10.26
N TRP A 655 24.04 -15.80 -9.84
CA TRP A 655 22.93 -16.26 -10.68
C TRP A 655 21.92 -15.16 -10.99
N PHE A 656 22.06 -13.98 -10.39
CA PHE A 656 21.35 -12.77 -10.79
C PHE A 656 22.26 -11.53 -10.72
N ILE A 657 21.82 -10.47 -11.39
CA ILE A 657 22.40 -9.12 -11.40
C ILE A 657 21.30 -8.09 -11.21
N THR A 658 21.64 -6.91 -10.71
CA THR A 658 20.74 -5.75 -10.70
C THR A 658 21.08 -4.86 -11.88
N GLN A 659 20.07 -4.31 -12.55
CA GLN A 659 20.25 -3.43 -13.70
C GLN A 659 19.26 -2.27 -13.61
N THR A 660 19.66 -1.14 -14.19
CA THR A 660 18.71 -0.08 -14.57
C THR A 660 17.76 -0.60 -15.67
N ALA A 661 16.63 0.08 -15.88
CA ALA A 661 15.65 -0.30 -16.89
C ALA A 661 16.26 -0.21 -18.30
N SER A 662 16.98 0.86 -18.61
CA SER A 662 17.69 1.00 -19.89
C SER A 662 18.75 -0.07 -20.10
N GLU A 663 19.53 -0.44 -19.08
CA GLU A 663 20.50 -1.53 -19.19
C GLU A 663 19.82 -2.87 -19.46
N ALA A 664 18.71 -3.15 -18.77
CA ALA A 664 17.94 -4.37 -19.00
C ALA A 664 17.37 -4.40 -20.43
N ILE A 665 16.83 -3.28 -20.94
CA ILE A 665 16.34 -3.14 -22.32
C ILE A 665 17.48 -3.32 -23.34
N ALA A 666 18.66 -2.73 -23.09
CA ALA A 666 19.80 -2.82 -24.00
C ALA A 666 20.42 -4.23 -24.06
N THR A 667 20.37 -4.97 -22.94
CA THR A 667 20.99 -6.30 -22.81
C THR A 667 20.04 -7.46 -23.15
N HIS A 668 18.73 -7.22 -23.23
CA HIS A 668 17.72 -8.23 -23.50
C HIS A 668 16.92 -7.92 -24.76
N LYS A 669 16.64 -8.94 -25.56
CA LYS A 669 15.75 -8.77 -26.73
C LYS A 669 14.30 -8.70 -26.28
N PRO A 670 13.46 -7.89 -26.96
CA PRO A 670 12.02 -7.92 -26.72
C PRO A 670 11.45 -9.34 -26.89
N ILE A 671 10.63 -9.76 -25.94
CA ILE A 671 10.07 -11.12 -25.88
C ILE A 671 8.71 -11.23 -26.58
N ALA A 672 8.04 -10.09 -26.79
CA ALA A 672 6.75 -10.00 -27.47
C ALA A 672 6.55 -8.61 -28.07
N VAL A 673 5.63 -8.54 -29.03
CA VAL A 673 5.06 -7.31 -29.58
C VAL A 673 3.56 -7.33 -29.31
N LEU A 674 3.05 -6.27 -28.71
CA LEU A 674 1.67 -6.11 -28.27
C LEU A 674 1.01 -4.90 -28.93
N THR A 675 -0.32 -4.97 -29.08
CA THR A 675 -1.18 -3.85 -29.44
C THR A 675 -2.46 -3.92 -28.60
N ASN A 676 -3.28 -2.86 -28.61
CA ASN A 676 -4.58 -2.81 -27.91
C ASN A 676 -4.46 -3.21 -26.44
N LEU A 677 -3.53 -2.59 -25.70
CA LEU A 677 -3.56 -2.71 -24.23
C LEU A 677 -4.90 -2.17 -23.72
N PRO A 678 -5.50 -2.78 -22.69
CA PRO A 678 -6.68 -2.22 -22.06
C PRO A 678 -6.34 -0.86 -21.47
N GLU A 679 -7.34 0.01 -21.36
CA GLU A 679 -7.21 1.19 -20.53
C GLU A 679 -7.33 0.79 -19.05
N SER A 680 -6.25 0.98 -18.29
CA SER A 680 -6.18 0.53 -16.91
C SER A 680 -5.07 1.26 -16.14
N SER A 681 -4.86 0.88 -14.89
CA SER A 681 -3.77 1.32 -14.02
C SER A 681 -3.24 0.15 -13.20
N TRP A 682 -2.18 0.36 -12.42
CA TRP A 682 -1.71 -0.66 -11.48
C TRP A 682 -2.72 -1.03 -10.38
N ALA A 683 -3.79 -0.23 -10.22
CA ALA A 683 -4.94 -0.56 -9.36
C ALA A 683 -6.00 -1.43 -10.09
N LEU A 684 -5.69 -1.93 -11.28
CA LEU A 684 -6.53 -2.76 -12.15
C LEU A 684 -7.76 -2.05 -12.72
N ASN A 685 -7.91 -0.73 -12.49
CA ASN A 685 -9.03 0.08 -12.95
C ASN A 685 -8.72 1.58 -12.81
N LEU A 686 -9.45 2.43 -13.54
CA LEU A 686 -9.40 3.89 -13.37
C LEU A 686 -10.49 4.46 -12.43
N ASN A 687 -11.42 3.62 -11.98
CA ASN A 687 -12.50 4.03 -11.07
C ASN A 687 -11.96 4.55 -9.72
N ASN A 688 -10.77 4.11 -9.30
CA ASN A 688 -10.10 4.69 -8.12
C ASN A 688 -9.79 6.20 -8.27
N TRP A 689 -9.90 6.79 -9.45
CA TRP A 689 -9.83 8.24 -9.68
C TRP A 689 -11.13 8.80 -10.28
N ASN A 690 -12.00 7.95 -10.84
CA ASN A 690 -13.24 8.38 -11.49
C ASN A 690 -14.42 7.39 -11.31
N ASN A 691 -14.75 6.98 -10.07
CA ASN A 691 -15.84 6.03 -9.74
C ASN A 691 -17.22 6.68 -9.57
N GLY A 692 -17.38 7.98 -9.86
CA GLY A 692 -18.64 8.68 -9.63
C GLY A 692 -18.90 9.10 -8.17
N TYR A 693 -17.93 8.95 -7.26
CA TYR A 693 -18.00 9.56 -5.93
C TYR A 693 -18.17 11.09 -6.05
N SER A 694 -19.07 11.68 -5.27
CA SER A 694 -19.49 13.08 -5.46
C SER A 694 -18.33 14.07 -5.43
N GLY A 695 -17.35 13.88 -4.53
CA GLY A 695 -16.18 14.74 -4.45
C GLY A 695 -15.27 14.63 -5.69
N LYS A 696 -15.09 13.42 -6.25
CA LYS A 696 -14.29 13.23 -7.48
C LYS A 696 -15.00 13.82 -8.69
N VAL A 697 -16.31 13.64 -8.79
CA VAL A 697 -17.14 14.23 -9.85
C VAL A 697 -17.09 15.77 -9.78
N GLU A 698 -17.12 16.33 -8.57
CA GLU A 698 -16.98 17.77 -8.36
C GLU A 698 -15.61 18.27 -8.82
N ILE A 699 -14.52 17.59 -8.44
CA ILE A 699 -13.17 17.93 -8.90
C ILE A 699 -13.10 17.89 -10.44
N TRP A 700 -13.45 16.77 -11.08
CA TRP A 700 -13.37 16.65 -12.55
C TRP A 700 -14.22 17.69 -13.27
N ARG A 701 -15.45 17.95 -12.79
CA ARG A 701 -16.31 19.01 -13.34
C ARG A 701 -15.68 20.39 -13.18
N SER A 702 -15.04 20.66 -12.05
CA SER A 702 -14.39 21.92 -11.75
C SER A 702 -13.14 22.13 -12.61
N VAL A 703 -12.33 21.09 -12.81
CA VAL A 703 -11.17 21.09 -13.72
C VAL A 703 -11.62 21.36 -15.16
N ALA A 704 -12.64 20.65 -15.65
CA ALA A 704 -13.17 20.85 -17.00
C ALA A 704 -13.69 22.28 -17.21
N MET A 705 -14.40 22.83 -16.21
CA MET A 705 -14.91 24.21 -16.27
C MET A 705 -13.79 25.24 -16.23
N ALA A 706 -12.79 25.07 -15.37
CA ALA A 706 -11.64 25.97 -15.31
C ALA A 706 -10.81 25.94 -16.60
N ARG A 707 -10.57 24.75 -17.15
CA ARG A 707 -9.90 24.57 -18.45
C ARG A 707 -10.65 25.28 -19.56
N GLU A 708 -11.96 25.10 -19.63
CA GLU A 708 -12.80 25.71 -20.65
C GLU A 708 -12.71 27.25 -20.65
N TYR A 709 -12.89 27.87 -19.49
CA TYR A 709 -12.74 29.33 -19.34
C TYR A 709 -11.32 29.79 -19.69
N LEU A 710 -10.30 29.07 -19.25
CA LEU A 710 -8.90 29.43 -19.48
C LEU A 710 -8.51 29.29 -20.96
N VAL A 711 -8.90 28.21 -21.63
CA VAL A 711 -8.70 27.99 -23.06
C VAL A 711 -9.39 29.09 -23.85
N ALA A 712 -10.67 29.36 -23.56
CA ALA A 712 -11.43 30.40 -24.24
C ALA A 712 -10.79 31.78 -24.07
N PHE A 713 -10.39 32.14 -22.85
CA PHE A 713 -9.71 33.41 -22.59
C PHE A 713 -8.33 33.49 -23.26
N THR A 714 -7.51 32.43 -23.17
CA THR A 714 -6.17 32.35 -23.76
C THR A 714 -6.22 32.52 -25.28
N LYS A 715 -7.19 31.88 -25.94
CA LYS A 715 -7.45 32.08 -27.37
C LYS A 715 -7.91 33.49 -27.70
N ALA A 716 -8.79 34.06 -26.88
CA ALA A 716 -9.27 35.43 -27.09
C ALA A 716 -8.15 36.46 -26.97
N VAL A 717 -7.11 36.23 -26.16
CA VAL A 717 -5.94 37.13 -26.10
C VAL A 717 -4.86 36.83 -27.16
N GLY A 718 -5.09 35.83 -28.02
CA GLY A 718 -4.17 35.44 -29.10
C GLY A 718 -2.94 34.65 -28.63
N MET A 719 -3.03 33.98 -27.47
CA MET A 719 -1.96 33.12 -26.93
C MET A 719 -2.20 31.64 -27.26
N PRO A 720 -1.14 30.81 -27.30
CA PRO A 720 -1.29 29.36 -27.43
C PRO A 720 -1.95 28.76 -26.19
N ILE A 721 -2.81 27.76 -26.40
CA ILE A 721 -3.38 26.94 -25.32
C ILE A 721 -2.35 25.90 -24.89
N SER A 722 -2.48 25.38 -23.68
CA SER A 722 -1.57 24.38 -23.11
C SER A 722 -0.08 24.79 -23.27
N PRO A 723 0.32 26.02 -22.91
CA PRO A 723 1.70 26.45 -23.07
C PRO A 723 2.63 25.70 -22.12
N LEU A 724 3.91 25.61 -22.50
CA LEU A 724 4.98 25.35 -21.53
C LEU A 724 5.06 26.55 -20.58
N VAL A 725 4.98 26.29 -19.28
CA VAL A 725 4.93 27.33 -18.26
C VAL A 725 6.33 27.50 -17.67
N PRO A 726 6.95 28.69 -17.74
CA PRO A 726 8.18 28.96 -17.01
C PRO A 726 7.93 28.98 -15.50
N LEU A 727 8.68 28.20 -14.72
CA LEU A 727 8.45 28.02 -13.27
C LEU A 727 9.62 28.52 -12.42
N PRO A 728 9.79 29.85 -12.26
CA PRO A 728 10.82 30.38 -11.38
C PRO A 728 10.54 30.02 -9.91
N PHE A 729 11.57 29.52 -9.21
CA PHE A 729 11.48 29.02 -7.82
C PHE A 729 11.23 30.09 -6.75
N ASN A 730 11.30 31.38 -7.09
CA ASN A 730 11.18 32.48 -6.13
C ASN A 730 9.78 33.14 -6.09
N VAL A 731 8.83 32.63 -6.88
CA VAL A 731 7.43 33.11 -6.91
C VAL A 731 6.44 31.95 -6.94
N THR A 732 6.87 30.75 -6.56
CA THR A 732 6.05 29.54 -6.51
C THR A 732 4.71 29.78 -5.77
N PRO A 733 3.56 29.33 -6.30
CA PRO A 733 3.35 28.53 -7.52
C PRO A 733 3.04 29.37 -8.77
N ASN A 734 3.32 30.67 -8.74
CA ASN A 734 3.08 31.58 -9.85
C ASN A 734 4.16 31.47 -10.94
N SER A 735 3.84 31.96 -12.13
CA SER A 735 4.74 32.04 -13.27
C SER A 735 5.09 33.50 -13.61
N THR A 736 5.80 33.68 -14.73
CA THR A 736 6.32 34.96 -15.24
C THR A 736 5.24 35.97 -15.64
N ASN A 737 4.00 35.51 -15.87
CA ASN A 737 2.86 36.39 -16.10
C ASN A 737 1.55 35.74 -15.61
N PRO A 738 0.47 36.52 -15.42
CA PRO A 738 -0.78 36.01 -14.87
C PRO A 738 -1.42 34.88 -15.69
N ILE A 739 -1.34 34.88 -17.02
CA ILE A 739 -1.94 33.80 -17.83
C ILE A 739 -1.18 32.50 -17.66
N TYR A 740 0.16 32.54 -17.68
CA TYR A 740 0.98 31.36 -17.36
C TYR A 740 0.77 30.87 -15.92
N THR A 741 0.55 31.77 -14.96
CA THR A 741 0.13 31.37 -13.61
C THR A 741 -1.16 30.55 -13.64
N LEU A 742 -2.19 31.00 -14.36
CA LEU A 742 -3.46 30.25 -14.44
C LEU A 742 -3.32 28.91 -15.16
N TRP A 743 -2.45 28.82 -16.18
CA TRP A 743 -2.11 27.53 -16.81
C TRP A 743 -1.40 26.60 -15.84
N ASN A 744 -0.49 27.12 -15.01
CA ASN A 744 0.13 26.31 -13.97
C ASN A 744 -0.91 25.78 -12.98
N TYR A 745 -1.86 26.63 -12.58
CA TYR A 745 -2.94 26.25 -11.66
C TYR A 745 -3.82 25.15 -12.23
N LEU A 746 -4.06 25.16 -13.55
CA LEU A 746 -4.79 24.10 -14.20
C LEU A 746 -4.01 22.78 -14.14
N TYR A 747 -2.72 22.80 -14.52
CA TYR A 747 -1.88 21.60 -14.48
C TYR A 747 -1.75 21.04 -13.06
N ILE A 748 -1.67 21.90 -12.04
CA ILE A 748 -1.73 21.48 -10.63
C ILE A 748 -3.04 20.74 -10.37
N ALA A 749 -4.19 21.32 -10.73
CA ALA A 749 -5.51 20.73 -10.47
C ALA A 749 -5.78 19.42 -11.26
N GLU A 750 -5.02 19.15 -12.30
CA GLU A 750 -5.04 17.90 -13.08
C GLU A 750 -4.30 16.73 -12.40
N GLY A 751 -3.56 16.98 -11.32
CA GLY A 751 -2.82 15.96 -10.58
C GLY A 751 -3.69 14.84 -10.03
N SER A 752 -3.17 13.61 -10.04
CA SER A 752 -3.94 12.41 -9.67
C SER A 752 -4.27 12.33 -8.17
N ASP A 753 -3.45 12.93 -7.31
CA ASP A 753 -3.59 12.87 -5.86
C ASP A 753 -4.95 13.37 -5.37
N TRP A 754 -5.45 14.44 -5.98
CA TRP A 754 -6.70 15.08 -5.57
C TRP A 754 -7.85 14.10 -5.63
N THR A 755 -7.92 13.30 -6.69
CA THR A 755 -8.99 12.31 -6.90
C THR A 755 -8.70 10.96 -6.27
N TRP A 756 -7.42 10.58 -6.09
CA TRP A 756 -7.03 9.39 -5.32
C TRP A 756 -7.46 9.50 -3.86
N GLN A 757 -7.18 10.66 -3.25
CA GLN A 757 -7.42 10.93 -1.83
C GLN A 757 -8.90 11.21 -1.52
N THR A 758 -9.66 11.74 -2.49
CA THR A 758 -11.06 12.14 -2.27
C THR A 758 -12.04 10.96 -2.31
N GLY A 759 -12.29 10.35 -1.15
CA GLY A 759 -13.22 9.21 -1.03
C GLY A 759 -12.55 7.86 -1.33
N PRO A 760 -13.31 6.81 -1.66
CA PRO A 760 -12.75 5.47 -1.82
C PRO A 760 -11.78 5.40 -3.01
N PRO A 761 -10.66 4.66 -2.90
CA PRO A 761 -10.35 3.74 -1.81
C PRO A 761 -9.70 4.37 -0.57
N ASN A 762 -9.14 5.58 -0.66
CA ASN A 762 -8.22 6.08 0.36
C ASN A 762 -8.87 6.85 1.52
N TYR A 763 -9.94 7.61 1.27
CA TYR A 763 -10.57 8.50 2.27
C TYR A 763 -9.56 9.43 2.96
N GLY A 764 -8.72 10.08 2.16
CA GLY A 764 -7.74 11.05 2.61
C GLY A 764 -8.36 12.30 3.25
N PRO A 765 -7.52 13.19 3.81
CA PRO A 765 -7.96 14.47 4.35
C PRO A 765 -8.78 15.29 3.34
N GLY A 766 -9.85 15.94 3.80
CA GLY A 766 -10.70 16.78 2.95
C GLY A 766 -9.94 17.92 2.23
N TRP A 767 -8.79 18.30 2.78
CA TRP A 767 -7.83 19.22 2.17
C TRP A 767 -7.51 18.88 0.70
N PHE A 768 -7.35 17.60 0.34
CA PHE A 768 -7.03 17.22 -1.04
C PHE A 768 -8.12 17.62 -2.03
N GLN A 769 -9.39 17.49 -1.64
CA GLN A 769 -10.51 17.95 -2.46
C GLN A 769 -10.52 19.48 -2.54
N GLU A 770 -10.37 20.14 -1.39
CA GLU A 770 -10.39 21.60 -1.30
C GLU A 770 -9.26 22.23 -2.13
N GLN A 771 -8.07 21.63 -2.17
CA GLN A 771 -6.93 22.16 -2.91
C GLN A 771 -7.19 22.24 -4.41
N ALA A 772 -7.69 21.16 -5.01
CA ALA A 772 -8.04 21.15 -6.44
C ALA A 772 -9.12 22.20 -6.75
N LEU A 773 -10.14 22.30 -5.90
CA LEU A 773 -11.23 23.28 -6.06
C LEU A 773 -10.75 24.72 -5.88
N THR A 774 -9.80 24.98 -4.99
CA THR A 774 -9.23 26.31 -4.79
C THR A 774 -8.48 26.79 -6.03
N TYR A 775 -7.68 25.92 -6.65
CA TYR A 775 -7.00 26.24 -7.91
C TYR A 775 -7.97 26.52 -9.05
N THR A 776 -8.94 25.62 -9.29
CA THR A 776 -9.91 25.78 -10.39
C THR A 776 -10.82 26.99 -10.18
N ASN A 777 -11.31 27.23 -8.96
CA ASN A 777 -12.10 28.42 -8.65
C ASN A 777 -11.29 29.71 -8.82
N THR A 778 -10.00 29.70 -8.47
CA THR A 778 -9.12 30.85 -8.67
C THR A 778 -8.98 31.18 -10.16
N ILE A 779 -8.87 30.17 -11.03
CA ILE A 779 -8.85 30.35 -12.49
C ILE A 779 -10.13 31.01 -12.98
N ILE A 780 -11.28 30.41 -12.65
CA ILE A 780 -12.60 30.88 -13.13
C ILE A 780 -12.84 32.32 -12.64
N ASN A 781 -12.69 32.58 -11.34
CA ASN A 781 -12.91 33.89 -10.77
C ASN A 781 -11.97 34.95 -11.37
N THR A 782 -10.71 34.60 -11.63
CA THR A 782 -9.75 35.54 -12.24
C THR A 782 -10.15 35.88 -13.67
N VAL A 783 -10.51 34.87 -14.48
CA VAL A 783 -10.95 35.09 -15.86
C VAL A 783 -12.25 35.90 -15.90
N GLU A 784 -13.22 35.60 -15.05
CA GLU A 784 -14.49 36.35 -14.97
C GLU A 784 -14.26 37.80 -14.53
N ASN A 785 -13.41 38.02 -13.53
CA ASN A 785 -13.04 39.37 -13.09
C ASN A 785 -12.39 40.16 -14.23
N TRP A 786 -11.47 39.56 -14.98
CA TRP A 786 -10.88 40.18 -16.17
C TRP A 786 -11.96 40.50 -17.22
N LEU A 787 -12.81 39.55 -17.57
CA LEU A 787 -13.88 39.77 -18.55
C LEU A 787 -14.85 40.89 -18.14
N SER A 788 -15.05 41.11 -16.82
CA SER A 788 -15.87 42.21 -16.29
C SER A 788 -15.30 43.62 -16.55
N GLU A 789 -14.01 43.72 -16.90
CA GLU A 789 -13.37 44.98 -17.26
C GLU A 789 -13.69 45.42 -18.70
N ILE A 790 -14.34 44.55 -19.49
CA ILE A 790 -14.81 44.85 -20.84
C ILE A 790 -16.22 45.47 -20.75
N LYS A 791 -16.36 46.71 -21.20
CA LYS A 791 -17.58 47.50 -20.99
C LYS A 791 -18.15 48.04 -22.28
N LEU A 792 -19.46 47.96 -22.44
CA LEU A 792 -20.18 48.73 -23.45
C LEU A 792 -20.28 50.18 -22.97
N VAL A 793 -19.51 51.07 -23.60
CA VAL A 793 -19.48 52.51 -23.30
C VAL A 793 -20.69 53.22 -23.88
N ASN A 794 -21.05 52.87 -25.12
CA ASN A 794 -22.12 53.54 -25.84
C ASN A 794 -22.76 52.62 -26.88
N TYR A 795 -24.06 52.81 -27.10
CA TYR A 795 -24.87 52.17 -28.13
C TYR A 795 -25.76 53.24 -28.78
N VAL A 796 -25.55 53.49 -30.06
CA VAL A 796 -26.33 54.46 -30.84
C VAL A 796 -26.79 53.81 -32.15
N VAL A 797 -27.99 54.15 -32.58
CA VAL A 797 -28.52 53.80 -33.90
C VAL A 797 -28.41 55.05 -34.78
N GLU A 798 -27.58 54.99 -35.82
CA GLU A 798 -27.34 56.10 -36.76
C GLU A 798 -27.48 55.57 -38.20
N ASP A 799 -28.30 56.21 -39.04
CA ASP A 799 -28.39 55.98 -40.50
C ASP A 799 -28.30 54.49 -40.94
N ASP A 800 -29.24 53.66 -40.48
CA ASP A 800 -29.33 52.20 -40.76
C ASP A 800 -28.15 51.34 -40.23
N ALA A 801 -27.35 51.88 -39.32
CA ALA A 801 -26.28 51.17 -38.63
C ALA A 801 -26.41 51.22 -37.10
N VAL A 802 -26.08 50.11 -36.46
CA VAL A 802 -25.86 50.02 -35.02
C VAL A 802 -24.38 50.31 -34.75
N VAL A 803 -24.09 51.34 -33.95
CA VAL A 803 -22.72 51.69 -33.57
C VAL A 803 -22.50 51.34 -32.10
N LEU A 804 -21.56 50.43 -31.86
CA LEU A 804 -21.15 50.01 -30.52
C LEU A 804 -19.79 50.62 -30.17
N GLN A 805 -19.66 51.17 -28.97
CA GLN A 805 -18.38 51.56 -28.39
C GLN A 805 -18.05 50.64 -27.24
N ILE A 806 -17.04 49.78 -27.41
CA ILE A 806 -16.64 48.79 -26.41
C ILE A 806 -15.27 49.17 -25.87
N TYR A 807 -15.17 49.37 -24.56
CA TYR A 807 -13.93 49.57 -23.83
C TYR A 807 -13.37 48.22 -23.40
N ASN A 808 -12.11 47.95 -23.74
CA ASN A 808 -11.36 46.83 -23.19
C ASN A 808 -10.46 47.35 -22.06
N GLY A 809 -10.83 47.07 -20.81
CA GLY A 809 -10.04 47.45 -19.63
C GLY A 809 -8.83 46.55 -19.35
N LEU A 810 -8.68 45.45 -20.08
CA LEU A 810 -7.57 44.53 -19.90
C LEU A 810 -6.25 45.13 -20.37
N ASN A 811 -5.16 44.57 -19.86
CA ASN A 811 -3.82 44.79 -20.37
C ASN A 811 -3.49 43.93 -21.61
N TYR A 812 -4.47 43.19 -22.14
CA TYR A 812 -4.32 42.31 -23.29
C TYR A 812 -5.15 42.80 -24.49
N THR A 813 -4.63 42.57 -25.70
CA THR A 813 -5.42 42.73 -26.93
C THR A 813 -6.36 41.55 -27.06
N LEU A 814 -7.65 41.79 -27.34
CA LEU A 814 -8.63 40.74 -27.56
C LEU A 814 -8.97 40.57 -29.04
N TYR A 815 -8.87 39.33 -29.53
CA TYR A 815 -9.28 38.84 -30.84
C TYR A 815 -10.55 38.03 -30.66
N VAL A 816 -11.70 38.64 -30.92
CA VAL A 816 -13.01 38.05 -30.61
C VAL A 816 -13.98 38.20 -31.76
N THR A 817 -15.00 37.36 -31.75
CA THR A 817 -16.13 37.42 -32.67
C THR A 817 -17.27 38.18 -31.99
N LEU A 818 -17.62 39.35 -32.52
CA LEU A 818 -18.78 40.12 -32.07
C LEU A 818 -20.03 39.63 -32.80
N VAL A 819 -21.04 39.25 -32.03
CA VAL A 819 -22.33 38.78 -32.51
C VAL A 819 -23.41 39.74 -32.01
N VAL A 820 -24.11 40.40 -32.93
CA VAL A 820 -25.18 41.36 -32.62
C VAL A 820 -26.50 40.80 -33.11
N SER A 821 -27.50 40.74 -32.23
CA SER A 821 -28.81 40.15 -32.51
C SER A 821 -29.97 41.05 -32.08
N ASN A 822 -31.08 40.97 -32.81
CA ASN A 822 -32.38 41.55 -32.42
C ASN A 822 -33.41 40.48 -32.05
N GLY A 823 -32.98 39.22 -31.90
CA GLY A 823 -33.82 38.06 -31.58
C GLY A 823 -34.39 37.32 -32.79
N THR A 824 -34.36 37.90 -34.00
CA THR A 824 -34.77 37.23 -35.25
C THR A 824 -33.66 37.15 -36.29
N TYR A 825 -32.75 38.11 -36.27
CA TYR A 825 -31.61 38.21 -37.16
C TYR A 825 -30.34 38.50 -36.37
N THR A 826 -29.21 37.98 -36.85
CA THR A 826 -27.92 38.07 -36.19
C THR A 826 -26.84 38.45 -37.20
N ILE A 827 -25.99 39.40 -36.84
CA ILE A 827 -24.78 39.78 -37.58
C ILE A 827 -23.56 39.38 -36.78
N THR A 828 -22.60 38.76 -37.45
CA THR A 828 -21.34 38.32 -36.86
C THR A 828 -20.18 39.06 -37.50
N LYS A 829 -19.23 39.57 -36.70
CA LYS A 829 -18.07 40.31 -37.18
C LYS A 829 -16.83 40.00 -36.31
N PRO A 830 -15.71 39.56 -36.89
CA PRO A 830 -14.46 39.47 -36.16
C PRO A 830 -13.96 40.89 -35.83
N ILE A 831 -13.56 41.11 -34.59
CA ILE A 831 -13.09 42.42 -34.10
C ILE A 831 -11.83 42.26 -33.26
N VAL A 832 -11.07 43.34 -33.16
CA VAL A 832 -9.90 43.45 -32.29
C VAL A 832 -10.14 44.59 -31.31
N LEU A 833 -10.06 44.30 -30.01
CA LEU A 833 -10.19 45.29 -28.95
C LEU A 833 -8.81 45.54 -28.33
N MET A 834 -8.27 46.73 -28.56
CA MET A 834 -6.96 47.12 -28.02
C MET A 834 -7.01 47.33 -26.50
N PRO A 835 -5.94 47.04 -25.75
CA PRO A 835 -5.91 47.17 -24.29
C PRO A 835 -6.07 48.63 -23.87
N ASN A 836 -6.81 48.85 -22.79
CA ASN A 836 -7.13 50.18 -22.24
C ASN A 836 -7.69 51.16 -23.28
N HIS A 837 -8.49 50.66 -24.24
CA HIS A 837 -8.99 51.45 -25.37
C HIS A 837 -10.47 51.21 -25.66
N THR A 838 -11.18 52.28 -26.04
CA THR A 838 -12.56 52.22 -26.53
C THR A 838 -12.58 52.07 -28.05
N THR A 839 -13.00 50.91 -28.53
CA THR A 839 -13.13 50.62 -29.96
C THR A 839 -14.54 50.97 -30.43
N THR A 840 -14.65 51.79 -31.48
CA THR A 840 -15.94 52.11 -32.13
C THR A 840 -16.18 51.18 -33.30
N ILE A 841 -17.31 50.47 -33.30
CA ILE A 841 -17.61 49.36 -34.20
C ILE A 841 -18.95 49.60 -34.88
N PRO A 842 -18.97 50.01 -36.16
CA PRO A 842 -20.21 50.10 -36.93
C PRO A 842 -20.66 48.71 -37.41
N ILE A 843 -21.95 48.43 -37.22
CA ILE A 843 -22.64 47.21 -37.60
C ILE A 843 -23.79 47.59 -38.55
N ILE A 844 -23.62 47.28 -39.83
CA ILE A 844 -24.56 47.66 -40.90
C ILE A 844 -25.51 46.50 -41.17
N GLY A 845 -26.81 46.80 -41.34
CA GLY A 845 -27.81 45.82 -41.77
C GLY A 845 -28.56 45.10 -40.65
N ILE A 846 -28.53 45.64 -39.43
CA ILE A 846 -29.36 45.18 -38.31
C ILE A 846 -30.01 46.37 -37.61
N GLU A 847 -31.32 46.33 -37.49
CA GLU A 847 -32.12 47.32 -36.75
C GLU A 847 -32.60 46.75 -35.42
N ASN A 848 -32.81 47.62 -34.44
CA ASN A 848 -33.33 47.29 -33.11
C ASN A 848 -32.56 46.16 -32.42
N ALA A 849 -31.23 46.17 -32.51
CA ALA A 849 -30.40 45.20 -31.81
C ALA A 849 -30.66 45.26 -30.30
N THR A 850 -30.87 44.08 -29.70
CA THR A 850 -31.20 43.92 -28.29
C THR A 850 -30.06 43.30 -27.50
N ILE A 851 -29.17 42.56 -28.18
CA ILE A 851 -28.03 41.88 -27.57
C ILE A 851 -26.81 42.05 -28.47
N ALA A 852 -25.66 42.36 -27.85
CA ALA A 852 -24.34 42.21 -28.45
C ALA A 852 -23.50 41.29 -27.56
N GLN A 853 -22.87 40.27 -28.13
CA GLN A 853 -22.11 39.29 -27.37
C GLN A 853 -20.73 39.08 -28.02
N LEU A 854 -19.70 38.99 -27.18
CA LEU A 854 -18.34 38.67 -27.57
C LEU A 854 -18.11 37.17 -27.40
N TYR A 855 -17.56 36.55 -28.43
CA TYR A 855 -17.20 35.14 -28.43
C TYR A 855 -15.69 34.96 -28.62
N SER A 856 -15.10 34.04 -27.86
CA SER A 856 -13.76 33.52 -28.11
C SER A 856 -13.80 32.62 -29.35
N PRO A 857 -12.84 32.71 -30.28
CA PRO A 857 -12.80 31.91 -31.50
C PRO A 857 -12.37 30.45 -31.27
N VAL A 858 -12.45 29.95 -30.04
CA VAL A 858 -12.11 28.56 -29.68
C VAL A 858 -13.02 27.54 -30.37
N THR A 859 -12.46 26.40 -30.73
CA THR A 859 -13.17 25.25 -31.34
C THR A 859 -13.41 24.11 -30.35
N GLU A 860 -14.35 23.21 -30.66
CA GLU A 860 -14.64 22.04 -29.81
C GLU A 860 -13.40 21.14 -29.66
N TYR A 861 -12.61 20.98 -30.73
CA TYR A 861 -11.36 20.19 -30.70
C TYR A 861 -10.32 20.77 -29.72
N GLU A 862 -10.26 22.09 -29.56
CA GLU A 862 -9.33 22.74 -28.63
C GLU A 862 -9.82 22.65 -27.17
N LEU A 863 -11.13 22.50 -26.95
CA LEU A 863 -11.72 22.34 -25.63
C LEU A 863 -11.67 20.89 -25.12
N GLY A 864 -11.77 19.90 -26.00
CA GLY A 864 -11.92 18.50 -25.58
C GLY A 864 -13.27 18.25 -24.94
N ASP A 865 -13.32 17.61 -23.77
CA ASP A 865 -14.52 17.53 -22.92
C ASP A 865 -14.75 18.87 -22.21
N TYR A 866 -15.98 19.34 -22.23
CA TYR A 866 -16.38 20.64 -21.68
C TYR A 866 -17.80 20.61 -21.09
N PRO A 867 -18.02 21.24 -19.92
CA PRO A 867 -19.33 21.29 -19.31
C PRO A 867 -20.28 22.31 -19.96
N ILE A 868 -19.77 23.37 -20.61
CA ILE A 868 -20.59 24.43 -21.21
C ILE A 868 -20.58 24.30 -22.75
N PRO A 869 -21.72 23.99 -23.40
CA PRO A 869 -21.72 23.89 -24.85
C PRO A 869 -21.34 25.19 -25.56
N ILE A 870 -20.33 25.14 -26.43
CA ILE A 870 -20.05 26.23 -27.35
C ILE A 870 -21.00 26.19 -28.56
N ASN A 871 -21.13 27.31 -29.26
CA ASN A 871 -21.94 27.39 -30.47
C ASN A 871 -21.07 27.69 -31.69
N GLN A 872 -21.69 27.85 -32.87
CA GLN A 872 -20.97 28.13 -34.12
C GLN A 872 -20.11 29.41 -34.10
N TYR A 873 -20.26 30.29 -33.11
CA TYR A 873 -19.46 31.50 -32.94
C TYR A 873 -18.30 31.31 -31.94
N GLY A 874 -18.25 30.17 -31.25
CA GLY A 874 -17.25 29.81 -30.23
C GLY A 874 -17.79 29.91 -28.81
N PHE A 875 -16.90 30.16 -27.84
CA PHE A 875 -17.24 30.25 -26.41
C PHE A 875 -17.70 31.67 -26.04
N PRO A 876 -18.88 31.85 -25.40
CA PRO A 876 -19.39 33.16 -25.02
C PRO A 876 -18.56 33.79 -23.88
N LEU A 877 -17.99 34.98 -24.11
CA LEU A 877 -17.18 35.69 -23.12
C LEU A 877 -17.96 36.76 -22.36
N VAL A 878 -18.60 37.69 -23.08
CA VAL A 878 -19.30 38.83 -22.48
C VAL A 878 -20.57 39.13 -23.25
N THR A 879 -21.68 39.33 -22.54
CA THR A 879 -22.98 39.67 -23.11
C THR A 879 -23.40 41.07 -22.68
N PHE A 880 -23.73 41.92 -23.66
CA PHE A 880 -24.27 43.25 -23.46
C PHE A 880 -25.76 43.28 -23.86
N THR A 881 -26.61 43.70 -22.92
CA THR A 881 -28.01 44.04 -23.22
C THR A 881 -28.06 45.45 -23.79
N LEU A 882 -28.62 45.60 -24.99
CA LEU A 882 -28.74 46.87 -25.70
C LEU A 882 -30.13 47.46 -25.46
N SER A 883 -30.18 48.65 -24.87
CA SER A 883 -31.40 49.42 -24.69
C SER A 883 -31.17 50.89 -25.07
N PRO A 884 -32.19 51.59 -25.61
CA PRO A 884 -32.08 53.01 -25.91
C PRO A 884 -31.80 53.79 -24.61
N GLY A 885 -30.59 54.35 -24.46
CA GLY A 885 -30.18 55.14 -23.30
C GLY A 885 -29.12 54.52 -22.37
N ASN A 886 -28.50 53.38 -22.73
CA ASN A 886 -27.37 52.82 -21.97
C ASN A 886 -26.10 53.70 -22.08
N LEU A 887 -26.02 54.71 -21.23
CA LEU A 887 -24.78 55.42 -20.88
C LEU A 887 -24.20 54.75 -19.63
N GLN A 888 -23.31 53.76 -19.76
CA GLN A 888 -22.39 53.45 -18.67
C GLN A 888 -21.26 54.48 -18.72
N ALA A 889 -21.48 55.62 -18.07
CA ALA A 889 -20.49 56.69 -17.98
C ALA A 889 -19.21 56.16 -17.31
N ILE A 890 -18.11 56.20 -18.05
CA ILE A 890 -16.75 56.13 -17.49
C ILE A 890 -16.56 57.40 -16.65
N SER A 891 -16.64 57.30 -15.33
CA SER A 891 -16.17 58.37 -14.45
C SER A 891 -14.65 58.38 -14.48
N ALA A 892 -14.10 59.37 -15.18
CA ALA A 892 -12.69 59.70 -15.15
C ALA A 892 -12.23 60.00 -13.72
N VAL A 893 -11.06 59.46 -13.38
CA VAL A 893 -10.26 59.77 -12.21
C VAL A 893 -10.12 61.30 -12.05
N GLN A 894 -10.70 61.85 -10.99
CA GLN A 894 -10.23 63.08 -10.35
C GLN A 894 -10.08 62.83 -8.86
N GLY A 895 -8.87 63.06 -8.35
CA GLY A 895 -8.54 62.98 -6.94
C GLY A 895 -9.38 63.92 -6.09
N GLY A 896 -9.72 63.46 -4.90
CA GLY A 896 -10.47 64.23 -3.92
C GLY A 896 -10.85 63.36 -2.74
N SER A 897 -10.03 63.42 -1.70
CA SER A 897 -10.32 63.02 -0.32
C SER A 897 -11.79 63.23 0.08
N ASN A 898 -12.47 62.15 0.48
CA ASN A 898 -13.41 62.09 1.62
C ASN A 898 -14.40 60.92 1.47
N GLU A 899 -13.96 59.67 1.64
CA GLU A 899 -14.84 58.58 2.09
C GLU A 899 -14.02 57.61 2.97
N LEU A 900 -13.60 58.10 4.13
CA LEU A 900 -12.91 57.33 5.16
C LEU A 900 -13.69 57.32 6.50
N ILE A 901 -14.99 57.66 6.48
CA ILE A 901 -15.74 57.94 7.73
C ILE A 901 -17.03 57.12 7.91
N THR A 902 -17.51 56.34 6.94
CA THR A 902 -18.78 55.60 7.10
C THR A 902 -18.67 54.06 7.16
N SER A 903 -17.50 53.48 6.87
CA SER A 903 -17.27 52.02 7.00
C SER A 903 -16.44 51.62 8.23
N LEU A 904 -15.95 52.60 9.02
CA LEU A 904 -15.15 52.35 10.22
C LEU A 904 -15.97 52.17 11.52
N ILE A 905 -17.30 52.38 11.47
CA ILE A 905 -18.18 52.35 12.66
C ILE A 905 -18.91 51.00 12.83
N ALA A 906 -18.96 50.16 11.79
CA ALA A 906 -19.56 48.81 11.89
C ALA A 906 -18.56 47.71 12.32
N ILE A 907 -17.25 47.94 12.17
CA ILE A 907 -16.19 46.95 12.47
C ILE A 907 -15.64 47.08 13.91
N LEU A 908 -15.82 48.23 14.57
CA LEU A 908 -15.37 48.45 15.95
C LEU A 908 -16.34 47.99 17.05
N LEU A 909 -17.57 47.58 16.69
CA LEU A 909 -18.60 47.14 17.65
C LEU A 909 -18.75 45.61 17.77
N SER A 910 -18.15 44.83 16.88
CA SER A 910 -18.07 43.36 16.98
C SER A 910 -16.77 42.86 17.65
N ALA A 911 -15.74 43.70 17.71
CA ALA A 911 -14.44 43.36 18.32
C ALA A 911 -14.39 43.54 19.86
N SER A 912 -15.37 44.23 20.47
CA SER A 912 -15.38 44.53 21.92
C SER A 912 -16.20 43.52 22.76
N VAL A 913 -17.00 42.65 22.14
CA VAL A 913 -17.78 41.61 22.85
C VAL A 913 -17.01 40.30 23.01
N ILE A 914 -16.11 39.98 22.07
CA ILE A 914 -15.29 38.75 22.11
C ILE A 914 -14.12 38.90 23.10
N MET A 915 -13.56 40.11 23.25
CA MET A 915 -12.44 40.35 24.18
C MET A 915 -12.87 40.35 25.66
N ILE A 916 -14.14 40.62 25.96
CA ILE A 916 -14.70 40.58 27.33
C ILE A 916 -15.02 39.14 27.78
N ILE A 917 -15.37 38.23 26.85
CA ILE A 917 -15.61 36.82 27.17
C ILE A 917 -14.30 36.07 27.44
N ILE A 918 -13.22 36.44 26.74
CA ILE A 918 -11.89 35.83 26.92
C ILE A 918 -11.20 36.29 28.22
N LEU A 919 -11.46 37.51 28.69
CA LEU A 919 -10.89 38.02 29.94
C LEU A 919 -11.61 37.53 31.22
N ILE A 920 -12.81 36.94 31.11
CA ILE A 920 -13.54 36.36 32.26
C ILE A 920 -13.19 34.87 32.47
N GLN A 921 -12.70 34.15 31.45
CA GLN A 921 -12.30 32.74 31.57
C GLN A 921 -10.86 32.50 32.05
N ARG A 922 -9.98 33.51 32.06
CA ARG A 922 -8.63 33.43 32.63
C ARG A 922 -8.54 34.34 33.84
N GLY A 923 -8.82 33.80 35.03
CA GLY A 923 -8.93 34.54 36.29
C GLY A 923 -7.72 35.42 36.65
N ILE A 924 -7.70 36.65 36.13
CA ILE A 924 -6.77 37.70 36.48
C ILE A 924 -7.55 39.02 36.50
N LEU A 925 -8.22 39.28 37.63
CA LEU A 925 -8.50 40.62 38.18
C LEU A 925 -9.16 40.41 39.56
N LYS A 926 -8.30 40.42 40.59
CA LYS A 926 -8.53 40.38 42.05
C LYS A 926 -9.75 39.64 42.61
#